data_AF-A0A7J7BYE0-F1
#
_entry.id   AF-A0A7J7BYE0-F1
#
_cell.length_a   1.000
_cell.length_b   1.000
_cell.length_c   1.000
_cell.angle_alpha   90.00
_cell.angle_beta   90.00
_cell.angle_gamma   90.00
#
_symmetry.space_group_name_H-M   'P 1'
#
loop_
_entity.id
_entity.type
_entity.pdbx_description
1 polymer ?
#
loop_
_entity_poly.entity_id
_entity_poly.type
_entity_poly.pdbx_seq_one_letter_code
_entity_poly.pdbx_strand_id
1 'polypeptide(L)'
;MDLPENDQLNVAFVDIGHASMQVCIAGFKKGQLKILAHSFDQSLGGRDFDEVIFQHFAAKFKEDYKIDVSQNARACLRLRAACEKLKKVLSANPEAPLNIECLMDEKDVRGSIKREEFEQISIPILERVKRPLEKAISESGLTIEDVHMVEVVGSGSRVPAIIRILTEFFGKEPRRTMNASECVARGCALQCAILSPTFKVREFQVNESFPFQIALSWKGSAPEAQNGAGDNQQSTIVFSKGNPIPSVKALTFYRSGTFTVDVQYADVSELQAPAKISTYTIGPFQSAKGERAKVKVKARLNLHGIVSIESATLLEEEEVELQVSKEQSKESTSMDTDEASTNTTPASSNDTDVNMQDAKGPADITGAENGVPESGDKPAQMETDTKVEAPKKKVKKTNIPVAEFIYGAMVPADLQKAVEKEFEMALQDRVMEETKDKKNAVEAYVYDMRNKLSDKYQEFVTDSQREELTATLQEVEDWLYEEGEDETKGVYTAKLEELKKQGDPIEERYKEYTERGSVIDQLGYCINSYREAAMSNDPKFDHIDLAEKQKVLNECLEAEAWLREKKQQQDTLPKHADPVLLSADVKKKAEALDRFCRPIMTKPRPKPAKPATPEAPTTPPPQGSEQQHGGDASAGADTNHSANDKAADGGGDASEEPMETDKSDATSAA
;
A
#
# COMPACT_ATOMS: atom_id res chain seq x y z
N MET A 1 10.22 17.33 -10.98
CA MET A 1 10.22 18.80 -11.14
C MET A 1 11.03 19.34 -9.97
N ASP A 2 12.08 20.11 -10.23
CA ASP A 2 12.80 20.79 -9.16
C ASP A 2 11.88 21.89 -8.61
N LEU A 3 11.26 21.61 -7.45
CA LEU A 3 10.36 22.56 -6.81
C LEU A 3 11.19 23.70 -6.21
N PRO A 4 10.76 24.97 -6.38
CA PRO A 4 11.43 26.11 -5.78
C PRO A 4 11.52 25.96 -4.25
N GLU A 5 12.66 26.37 -3.68
CA GLU A 5 12.90 26.29 -2.23
C GLU A 5 12.14 27.39 -1.47
N ASN A 6 12.03 28.60 -2.05
CA ASN A 6 11.45 29.77 -1.39
C ASN A 6 10.09 30.20 -1.98
N ASP A 7 9.98 30.25 -3.32
CA ASP A 7 8.79 30.74 -4.00
C ASP A 7 7.71 29.65 -4.10
N GLN A 8 6.46 30.04 -3.93
CA GLN A 8 5.32 29.12 -4.05
C GLN A 8 4.92 28.95 -5.51
N LEU A 9 4.97 27.73 -6.02
CA LEU A 9 4.45 27.41 -7.35
C LEU A 9 2.96 27.10 -7.26
N ASN A 10 2.11 28.04 -7.69
CA ASN A 10 0.66 27.84 -7.74
C ASN A 10 0.26 27.04 -8.99
N VAL A 11 -0.37 25.89 -8.80
CA VAL A 11 -0.87 25.03 -9.87
C VAL A 11 -2.38 24.85 -9.71
N ALA A 12 -3.13 25.07 -10.78
CA ALA A 12 -4.55 24.75 -10.86
C ALA A 12 -4.73 23.36 -11.47
N PHE A 13 -5.33 22.44 -10.73
CA PHE A 13 -5.77 21.13 -11.20
C PHE A 13 -7.24 21.20 -11.58
N VAL A 14 -7.55 20.82 -12.82
CA VAL A 14 -8.92 20.73 -13.31
C VAL A 14 -9.22 19.28 -13.66
N ASP A 15 -10.04 18.63 -12.84
CA ASP A 15 -10.50 17.26 -13.07
C ASP A 15 -11.92 17.27 -13.63
N ILE A 16 -12.11 16.66 -14.80
CA ILE A 16 -13.43 16.48 -15.40
C ILE A 16 -13.61 14.99 -15.65
N GLY A 17 -14.30 14.34 -14.71
CA GLY A 17 -14.56 12.92 -14.73
C GLY A 17 -15.81 12.55 -15.53
N HIS A 18 -16.40 11.42 -15.17
CA HIS A 18 -17.64 10.95 -15.78
C HIS A 18 -18.86 11.77 -15.33
N ALA A 19 -18.96 12.15 -14.06
CA ALA A 19 -20.15 12.79 -13.50
C ALA A 19 -19.94 14.18 -12.88
N SER A 20 -18.69 14.52 -12.56
CA SER A 20 -18.35 15.73 -11.81
C SER A 20 -17.12 16.42 -12.36
N MET A 21 -17.08 17.74 -12.14
CA MET A 21 -15.95 18.61 -12.41
C MET A 21 -15.44 19.16 -11.08
N GLN A 22 -14.12 19.12 -10.88
CA GLN A 22 -13.46 19.65 -9.69
C GLN A 22 -12.31 20.56 -10.12
N VAL A 23 -12.12 21.64 -9.38
CA VAL A 23 -11.03 22.58 -9.56
C VAL A 23 -10.35 22.75 -8.21
N CYS A 24 -9.06 22.45 -8.17
CA CYS A 24 -8.24 22.57 -6.99
C CYS A 24 -7.04 23.46 -7.30
N ILE A 25 -6.82 24.50 -6.49
CA ILE A 25 -5.64 25.34 -6.60
C ILE A 25 -4.72 25.00 -5.44
N ALA A 26 -3.51 24.52 -5.75
CA ALA A 26 -2.51 24.11 -4.78
C ALA A 26 -1.22 24.92 -4.95
N GLY A 27 -0.64 25.32 -3.83
CA GLY A 27 0.69 25.90 -3.76
C GLY A 27 1.73 24.84 -3.43
N PHE A 28 2.71 24.66 -4.30
CA PHE A 28 3.82 23.72 -4.11
C PHE A 28 5.08 24.43 -3.65
N LYS A 29 5.80 23.80 -2.72
CA LYS A 29 7.17 24.13 -2.31
C LYS A 29 7.96 22.82 -2.16
N LYS A 30 9.29 22.89 -2.09
CA LYS A 30 10.11 21.69 -1.88
C LYS A 30 9.65 20.92 -0.63
N GLY A 31 9.19 19.68 -0.83
CA GLY A 31 8.76 18.77 0.25
C GLY A 31 7.36 19.02 0.82
N GLN A 32 6.56 19.95 0.28
CA GLN A 32 5.21 20.20 0.78
C GLN A 32 4.25 20.73 -0.30
N LEU A 33 2.96 20.45 -0.13
CA LEU A 33 1.87 21.10 -0.86
C LEU A 33 0.84 21.68 0.12
N LYS A 34 0.22 22.78 -0.28
CA LYS A 34 -0.90 23.39 0.45
C LYS A 34 -2.07 23.64 -0.49
N ILE A 35 -3.24 23.14 -0.13
CA ILE A 35 -4.48 23.46 -0.84
C ILE A 35 -4.93 24.87 -0.47
N LEU A 36 -5.11 25.72 -1.48
CA LEU A 36 -5.55 27.11 -1.33
C LEU A 36 -7.06 27.23 -1.51
N ALA A 37 -7.59 26.56 -2.53
CA ALA A 37 -9.02 26.55 -2.81
C ALA A 37 -9.46 25.24 -3.46
N HIS A 38 -10.73 24.91 -3.25
CA HIS A 38 -11.39 23.77 -3.85
C HIS A 38 -12.81 24.16 -4.24
N SER A 39 -13.15 23.98 -5.51
CA SER A 39 -14.49 24.20 -6.02
C SER A 39 -14.90 23.04 -6.93
N PHE A 40 -16.19 22.86 -7.14
CA PHE A 40 -16.70 21.71 -7.88
C PHE A 40 -18.11 21.96 -8.43
N ASP A 41 -18.47 21.17 -9.44
CA ASP A 41 -19.84 20.93 -9.88
C ASP A 41 -20.06 19.40 -9.92
N GLN A 42 -20.98 18.91 -9.08
CA GLN A 42 -21.26 17.48 -8.90
C GLN A 42 -22.10 16.87 -10.04
N SER A 43 -22.63 17.70 -10.94
CA SER A 43 -23.49 17.26 -12.06
C SER A 43 -22.99 17.82 -13.40
N LEU A 44 -21.67 17.84 -13.55
CA LEU A 44 -20.97 18.29 -14.75
C LEU A 44 -19.83 17.33 -15.08
N GLY A 45 -20.03 16.43 -16.03
CA GLY A 45 -18.99 15.50 -16.46
C GLY A 45 -19.23 14.91 -17.84
N GLY A 46 -18.43 13.91 -18.19
CA GLY A 46 -18.50 13.21 -19.47
C GLY A 46 -19.88 12.64 -19.80
N ARG A 47 -20.67 12.23 -18.80
CA ARG A 47 -22.01 11.65 -18.97
C ARG A 47 -23.02 12.64 -19.52
N ASP A 48 -22.88 13.92 -19.17
CA ASP A 48 -23.83 14.95 -19.57
C ASP A 48 -23.70 15.21 -21.08
N PHE A 49 -22.46 15.17 -21.60
CA PHE A 49 -22.20 15.18 -23.04
C PHE A 49 -22.75 13.94 -23.74
N ASP A 50 -22.61 12.75 -23.13
CA ASP A 50 -23.17 11.51 -23.69
C ASP A 50 -24.69 11.57 -23.79
N GLU A 51 -25.35 12.15 -22.78
CA GLU A 51 -26.81 12.30 -22.74
C GLU A 51 -27.32 13.32 -23.79
N VAL A 52 -26.58 14.40 -24.04
CA VAL A 52 -26.93 15.34 -25.12
C VAL A 52 -26.85 14.67 -26.51
N ILE A 53 -25.80 13.88 -26.75
CA ILE A 53 -25.68 13.10 -28.00
C ILE A 53 -26.80 12.05 -28.07
N PHE A 54 -27.12 11.38 -26.97
CA PHE A 54 -28.21 10.42 -26.89
C PHE A 54 -29.54 11.06 -27.26
N GLN A 55 -29.87 12.24 -26.71
CA GLN A 55 -31.12 12.95 -27.01
C GLN A 55 -31.20 13.36 -28.49
N HIS A 56 -30.09 13.83 -29.07
CA HIS A 56 -30.00 14.15 -30.49
C HIS A 56 -30.32 12.93 -31.37
N PHE A 57 -29.66 11.80 -31.15
CA PHE A 57 -29.91 10.59 -31.95
C PHE A 57 -31.24 9.90 -31.65
N ALA A 58 -31.73 9.96 -30.41
CA ALA A 58 -33.06 9.45 -30.06
C ALA A 58 -34.16 10.21 -30.81
N ALA A 59 -34.07 11.54 -30.88
CA ALA A 59 -34.99 12.36 -31.67
C ALA A 59 -34.87 12.03 -33.17
N LYS A 60 -33.65 11.96 -33.69
CA LYS A 60 -33.38 11.62 -35.10
C LYS A 60 -33.91 10.24 -35.48
N PHE A 61 -33.72 9.22 -34.64
CA PHE A 61 -34.20 7.87 -34.95
C PHE A 61 -35.72 7.72 -34.81
N LYS A 62 -36.34 8.53 -33.94
CA LYS A 62 -37.80 8.64 -33.89
C LYS A 62 -38.37 9.25 -35.18
N GLU A 63 -37.64 10.18 -35.79
CA GLU A 63 -38.01 10.77 -37.06
C GLU A 63 -37.71 9.84 -38.25
N ASP A 64 -36.47 9.39 -38.41
CA ASP A 64 -35.98 8.69 -39.60
C ASP A 64 -36.45 7.22 -39.65
N TYR A 65 -36.37 6.53 -38.51
CA TYR A 65 -36.62 5.08 -38.41
C TYR A 65 -37.95 4.73 -37.75
N LYS A 66 -38.68 5.74 -37.25
CA LYS A 66 -39.93 5.60 -36.49
C LYS A 66 -39.80 4.68 -35.27
N ILE A 67 -38.63 4.68 -34.62
CA ILE A 67 -38.38 3.94 -33.38
C ILE A 67 -38.24 4.90 -32.20
N ASP A 68 -38.85 4.56 -31.07
CA ASP A 68 -38.68 5.33 -29.84
C ASP A 68 -37.75 4.59 -28.87
N VAL A 69 -36.45 4.88 -28.97
CA VAL A 69 -35.41 4.25 -28.16
C VAL A 69 -35.66 4.43 -26.66
N SER A 70 -36.33 5.52 -26.24
CA SER A 70 -36.60 5.82 -24.83
C SER A 70 -37.52 4.79 -24.17
N GLN A 71 -38.33 4.08 -24.95
CA GLN A 71 -39.28 3.08 -24.46
C GLN A 71 -38.65 1.69 -24.26
N ASN A 72 -37.42 1.49 -24.74
CA ASN A 72 -36.74 0.19 -24.65
C ASN A 72 -35.41 0.33 -23.89
N ALA A 73 -35.33 -0.28 -22.71
CA ALA A 73 -34.16 -0.20 -21.84
C ALA A 73 -32.88 -0.76 -22.50
N ARG A 74 -32.98 -1.86 -23.26
CA ARG A 74 -31.84 -2.46 -23.98
C ARG A 74 -31.36 -1.53 -25.10
N ALA A 75 -32.27 -0.97 -25.88
CA ALA A 75 -31.93 -0.02 -26.94
C ALA A 75 -31.31 1.26 -26.36
N CYS A 76 -31.84 1.78 -25.25
CA CYS A 76 -31.28 2.90 -24.51
C CYS A 76 -29.82 2.67 -24.12
N LEU A 77 -29.51 1.54 -23.49
CA LEU A 77 -28.14 1.20 -23.06
C LEU A 77 -27.19 1.09 -24.26
N ARG A 78 -27.62 0.44 -25.34
CA ARG A 78 -26.83 0.28 -26.56
C ARG A 78 -26.55 1.63 -27.24
N LEU A 79 -27.55 2.50 -27.32
CA LEU A 79 -27.37 3.84 -27.88
C LEU A 79 -26.43 4.68 -27.02
N ARG A 80 -26.60 4.70 -25.69
CA ARG A 80 -25.69 5.44 -24.78
C ARG A 80 -24.25 4.96 -24.89
N ALA A 81 -24.02 3.65 -24.92
CA ALA A 81 -22.67 3.09 -25.11
C ALA A 81 -22.05 3.50 -26.47
N ALA A 82 -22.87 3.60 -27.51
CA ALA A 82 -22.42 4.08 -28.81
C ALA A 82 -22.16 5.60 -28.82
N CYS A 83 -22.98 6.39 -28.13
CA CYS A 83 -22.77 7.84 -27.94
C CYS A 83 -21.47 8.13 -27.18
N GLU A 84 -21.14 7.35 -26.15
CA GLU A 84 -19.86 7.49 -25.42
C GLU A 84 -18.65 7.26 -26.34
N LYS A 85 -18.72 6.21 -27.18
CA LYS A 85 -17.69 5.95 -28.21
C LYS A 85 -17.62 7.09 -29.22
N LEU A 86 -18.77 7.58 -29.67
CA LEU A 86 -18.87 8.69 -30.62
C LEU A 86 -18.20 9.97 -30.08
N LYS A 87 -18.48 10.34 -28.82
CA LYS A 87 -17.83 11.48 -28.14
C LYS A 87 -16.31 11.36 -28.11
N LYS A 88 -15.80 10.15 -27.83
CA LYS A 88 -14.35 9.87 -27.84
C LYS A 88 -13.76 10.08 -29.24
N VAL A 89 -14.43 9.63 -30.30
CA VAL A 89 -14.01 9.84 -31.69
C VAL A 89 -14.01 11.33 -32.05
N LEU A 90 -15.04 12.08 -31.67
CA LEU A 90 -15.15 13.53 -31.91
C LEU A 90 -14.06 14.36 -31.21
N SER A 91 -13.47 13.82 -30.14
CA SER A 91 -12.35 14.47 -29.46
C SER A 91 -11.07 14.47 -30.31
N ALA A 92 -10.92 13.52 -31.23
CA ALA A 92 -9.80 13.45 -32.17
C ALA A 92 -10.18 13.93 -33.57
N ASN A 93 -11.35 13.53 -34.08
CA ASN A 93 -11.81 13.76 -35.44
C ASN A 93 -12.91 14.83 -35.52
N PRO A 94 -13.00 15.59 -36.63
CA PRO A 94 -14.03 16.62 -36.80
C PRO A 94 -15.42 16.05 -37.08
N GLU A 95 -15.54 14.79 -37.49
CA GLU A 95 -16.81 14.10 -37.72
C GLU A 95 -16.71 12.67 -37.21
N ALA A 96 -17.83 12.13 -36.73
CA ALA A 96 -17.90 10.74 -36.29
C ALA A 96 -19.20 10.08 -36.79
N PRO A 97 -19.12 8.90 -37.44
CA PRO A 97 -20.29 8.11 -37.78
C PRO A 97 -20.76 7.26 -36.59
N LEU A 98 -22.09 7.07 -36.51
CA LEU A 98 -22.77 6.22 -35.55
C LEU A 98 -23.51 5.13 -36.33
N ASN A 99 -23.15 3.87 -36.11
CA ASN A 99 -23.83 2.72 -36.71
C ASN A 99 -24.16 1.70 -35.62
N ILE A 100 -25.43 1.30 -35.51
CA ILE A 100 -25.87 0.28 -34.56
C ILE A 100 -26.83 -0.68 -35.26
N GLU A 101 -26.42 -1.95 -35.33
CA GLU A 101 -27.22 -3.02 -35.93
C GLU A 101 -28.32 -3.51 -34.98
N CYS A 102 -29.50 -3.80 -35.52
CA CYS A 102 -30.66 -4.33 -34.82
C CYS A 102 -30.89 -3.58 -33.48
N LEU A 103 -30.93 -2.25 -33.51
CA LEU A 103 -31.04 -1.44 -32.29
C LEU A 103 -32.39 -1.70 -31.60
N MET A 104 -33.47 -1.68 -32.39
CA MET A 104 -34.84 -1.90 -31.95
C MET A 104 -35.68 -2.33 -33.17
N ASP A 105 -36.64 -3.23 -32.97
CA ASP A 105 -37.55 -3.74 -34.01
C ASP A 105 -36.81 -4.26 -35.26
N GLU A 106 -35.68 -4.94 -35.07
CA GLU A 106 -34.80 -5.46 -36.13
C GLU A 106 -34.26 -4.40 -37.11
N LYS A 107 -34.34 -3.11 -36.74
CA LYS A 107 -33.86 -2.01 -37.56
C LYS A 107 -32.41 -1.66 -37.23
N ASP A 108 -31.62 -1.56 -38.27
CA ASP A 108 -30.29 -0.95 -38.21
C ASP A 108 -30.41 0.57 -38.29
N VAL A 109 -29.70 1.26 -37.41
CA VAL A 109 -29.66 2.73 -37.42
C VAL A 109 -28.28 3.22 -37.82
N ARG A 110 -28.27 4.31 -38.58
CA ARG A 110 -27.06 5.00 -39.02
C ARG A 110 -27.22 6.49 -38.83
N GLY A 111 -26.12 7.16 -38.56
CA GLY A 111 -26.05 8.61 -38.49
C GLY A 111 -24.61 9.09 -38.48
N SER A 112 -24.41 10.39 -38.57
CA SER A 112 -23.14 11.03 -38.26
C SER A 112 -23.43 12.35 -37.55
N ILE A 113 -22.45 12.82 -36.81
CA ILE A 113 -22.46 14.14 -36.18
C ILE A 113 -21.09 14.77 -36.37
N LYS A 114 -21.07 16.08 -36.63
CA LYS A 114 -19.83 16.86 -36.68
C LYS A 114 -19.48 17.41 -35.31
N ARG A 115 -18.21 17.68 -35.07
CA ARG A 115 -17.72 18.26 -33.81
C ARG A 115 -18.39 19.60 -33.55
N GLU A 116 -18.54 20.43 -34.57
CA GLU A 116 -19.18 21.74 -34.46
C GLU A 116 -20.63 21.58 -33.97
N GLU A 117 -21.38 20.64 -34.55
CA GLU A 117 -22.76 20.35 -34.15
C GLU A 117 -22.84 19.81 -32.71
N PHE A 118 -21.95 18.88 -32.35
CA PHE A 118 -21.83 18.38 -30.97
C PHE A 118 -21.54 19.50 -29.96
N GLU A 119 -20.64 20.43 -30.29
CA GLU A 119 -20.34 21.56 -29.42
C GLU A 119 -21.53 22.53 -29.32
N GLN A 120 -22.29 22.75 -30.41
CA GLN A 120 -23.50 23.58 -30.39
C GLN A 120 -24.59 23.00 -29.48
N ILE A 121 -24.90 21.71 -29.60
CA ILE A 121 -25.91 21.08 -28.73
C ILE A 121 -25.44 20.98 -27.27
N SER A 122 -24.14 21.10 -27.01
CA SER A 122 -23.54 21.04 -25.67
C SER A 122 -23.35 22.40 -24.99
N ILE A 123 -23.77 23.51 -25.61
CA ILE A 123 -23.64 24.87 -25.04
C ILE A 123 -24.10 24.97 -23.58
N PRO A 124 -25.28 24.45 -23.18
CA PRO A 124 -25.75 24.55 -21.79
C PRO A 124 -24.81 23.86 -20.77
N ILE A 125 -24.07 22.83 -21.20
CA ILE A 125 -23.08 22.14 -20.37
C ILE A 125 -21.79 22.96 -20.32
N LEU A 126 -21.34 23.47 -21.47
CA LEU A 126 -20.11 24.23 -21.61
C LEU A 126 -20.13 25.56 -20.82
N GLU A 127 -21.27 26.25 -20.77
CA GLU A 127 -21.44 27.48 -19.99
C GLU A 127 -21.23 27.26 -18.48
N ARG A 128 -21.54 26.07 -17.96
CA ARG A 128 -21.39 25.73 -16.54
C ARG A 128 -19.93 25.54 -16.12
N VAL A 129 -19.02 25.29 -17.05
CA VAL A 129 -17.59 25.03 -16.80
C VAL A 129 -16.91 26.24 -16.16
N LYS A 130 -17.34 27.47 -16.47
CA LYS A 130 -16.71 28.69 -15.94
C LYS A 130 -16.93 28.89 -14.43
N ARG A 131 -18.10 28.49 -13.91
CA ARG A 131 -18.49 28.78 -12.52
C ARG A 131 -17.53 28.16 -11.48
N PRO A 132 -17.13 26.87 -11.56
CA PRO A 132 -16.12 26.33 -10.65
C PRO A 132 -14.77 27.06 -10.75
N LEU A 133 -14.34 27.46 -11.96
CA LEU A 133 -13.05 28.13 -12.17
C LEU A 133 -13.00 29.50 -11.49
N GLU A 134 -14.02 30.34 -11.72
CA GLU A 134 -14.17 31.67 -11.08
C GLU A 134 -14.19 31.56 -9.56
N LYS A 135 -14.93 30.58 -9.05
CA LYS A 135 -15.03 30.31 -7.62
C LYS A 135 -13.70 29.88 -7.01
N ALA A 136 -12.94 29.00 -7.67
CA ALA A 136 -11.63 28.56 -7.18
C ALA A 136 -10.64 29.72 -7.09
N ILE A 137 -10.59 30.59 -8.11
CA ILE A 137 -9.73 31.78 -8.10
C ILE A 137 -10.11 32.73 -6.96
N SER A 138 -11.40 33.07 -6.86
CA SER A 138 -11.92 33.95 -5.80
C SER A 138 -11.59 33.44 -4.40
N GLU A 139 -11.78 32.14 -4.15
CA GLU A 139 -11.53 31.53 -2.83
C GLU A 139 -10.05 31.35 -2.51
N SER A 140 -9.19 31.21 -3.53
CA SER A 140 -7.75 31.10 -3.33
C SER A 140 -7.11 32.42 -2.92
N GLY A 141 -7.81 33.55 -3.13
CA GLY A 141 -7.27 34.89 -2.93
C GLY A 141 -6.19 35.28 -3.95
N LEU A 142 -6.10 34.55 -5.06
CA LEU A 142 -5.16 34.80 -6.16
C LEU A 142 -5.85 35.48 -7.33
N THR A 143 -5.07 36.10 -8.21
CA THR A 143 -5.54 36.46 -9.56
C THR A 143 -5.22 35.35 -10.57
N ILE A 144 -5.73 35.48 -11.79
CA ILE A 144 -5.47 34.50 -12.87
C ILE A 144 -3.97 34.48 -13.25
N GLU A 145 -3.31 35.63 -13.13
CA GLU A 145 -1.89 35.81 -13.43
C GLU A 145 -1.01 35.02 -12.45
N ASP A 146 -1.40 34.94 -11.17
CA ASP A 146 -0.68 34.25 -10.09
C ASP A 146 -0.67 32.72 -10.23
N VAL A 147 -1.54 32.16 -11.07
CA VAL A 147 -1.59 30.71 -11.36
C VAL A 147 -0.50 30.37 -12.37
N HIS A 148 0.55 29.70 -11.95
CA HIS A 148 1.72 29.45 -12.81
C HIS A 148 1.46 28.36 -13.85
N MET A 149 0.69 27.34 -13.49
CA MET A 149 0.42 26.18 -14.34
C MET A 149 -1.01 25.70 -14.18
N VAL A 150 -1.58 25.17 -15.26
CA VAL A 150 -2.88 24.51 -15.27
C VAL A 150 -2.64 23.08 -15.71
N GLU A 151 -3.01 22.11 -14.88
CA GLU A 151 -2.93 20.68 -15.19
C GLU A 151 -4.35 20.13 -15.30
N VAL A 152 -4.63 19.43 -16.40
CA VAL A 152 -5.95 18.83 -16.65
C VAL A 152 -5.90 17.31 -16.51
N VAL A 153 -6.87 16.77 -15.79
CA VAL A 153 -7.05 15.33 -15.57
C VAL A 153 -8.51 14.95 -15.79
N GLY A 154 -8.81 13.65 -15.75
CA GLY A 154 -10.15 13.13 -16.03
C GLY A 154 -10.45 13.03 -17.52
N SER A 155 -11.27 12.05 -17.90
CA SER A 155 -11.54 11.72 -19.30
C SER A 155 -12.41 12.76 -20.03
N GLY A 156 -13.25 13.49 -19.31
CA GLY A 156 -14.10 14.55 -19.86
C GLY A 156 -13.30 15.78 -20.32
N SER A 157 -12.10 16.01 -19.76
CA SER A 157 -11.20 17.09 -20.19
C SER A 157 -10.67 16.92 -21.62
N ARG A 158 -10.87 15.75 -22.25
CA ARG A 158 -10.45 15.48 -23.63
C ARG A 158 -11.32 16.15 -24.69
N VAL A 159 -12.52 16.64 -24.33
CA VAL A 159 -13.39 17.38 -25.24
C VAL A 159 -12.70 18.70 -25.63
N PRO A 160 -12.46 18.99 -26.93
CA PRO A 160 -11.70 20.18 -27.35
C PRO A 160 -12.28 21.51 -26.85
N ALA A 161 -13.61 21.65 -26.79
CA ALA A 161 -14.27 22.84 -26.26
C ALA A 161 -13.89 23.16 -24.81
N ILE A 162 -13.69 22.14 -23.97
CA ILE A 162 -13.25 22.32 -22.58
C ILE A 162 -11.85 22.94 -22.55
N ILE A 163 -10.91 22.39 -23.32
CA ILE A 163 -9.54 22.92 -23.36
C ILE A 163 -9.52 24.37 -23.86
N ARG A 164 -10.38 24.72 -24.83
CA ARG A 164 -10.52 26.12 -25.28
C ARG A 164 -11.03 27.03 -24.16
N ILE A 165 -12.07 26.63 -23.43
CA ILE A 165 -12.60 27.40 -22.29
C ILE A 165 -11.52 27.61 -21.22
N LEU A 166 -10.75 26.55 -20.89
CA LEU A 166 -9.68 26.64 -19.91
C LEU A 166 -8.53 27.56 -20.38
N THR A 167 -8.17 27.48 -21.66
CA THR A 167 -7.12 28.32 -22.26
C THR A 167 -7.54 29.79 -22.26
N GLU A 168 -8.80 30.08 -22.62
CA GLU A 168 -9.37 31.43 -22.59
C GLU A 168 -9.44 31.97 -21.16
N PHE A 169 -9.87 31.14 -20.21
CA PHE A 169 -10.02 31.55 -18.81
C PHE A 169 -8.67 31.84 -18.13
N PHE A 170 -7.67 30.96 -18.29
CA PHE A 170 -6.37 31.13 -17.62
C PHE A 170 -5.34 31.93 -18.44
N GLY A 171 -5.61 32.21 -19.71
CA GLY A 171 -4.66 32.82 -20.64
C GLY A 171 -3.42 31.95 -20.91
N LYS A 172 -3.48 30.66 -20.56
CA LYS A 172 -2.36 29.70 -20.57
C LYS A 172 -2.86 28.35 -21.06
N GLU A 173 -2.05 27.65 -21.83
CA GLU A 173 -2.40 26.32 -22.35
C GLU A 173 -2.38 25.27 -21.21
N PRO A 174 -3.47 24.52 -21.00
CA PRO A 174 -3.50 23.45 -20.01
C PRO A 174 -2.53 22.32 -20.36
N ARG A 175 -1.78 21.87 -19.37
CA ARG A 175 -0.79 20.80 -19.47
C ARG A 175 -1.40 19.44 -19.12
N ARG A 176 -0.76 18.40 -19.65
CA ARG A 176 -1.08 16.98 -19.42
C ARG A 176 0.18 16.23 -19.01
N THR A 177 0.93 16.77 -18.04
CA THR A 177 2.17 16.12 -17.59
C THR A 177 1.89 14.85 -16.79
N MET A 178 0.70 14.77 -16.18
CA MET A 178 0.23 13.61 -15.44
C MET A 178 -0.57 12.64 -16.33
N ASN A 179 -0.52 11.36 -16.00
CA ASN A 179 -1.43 10.38 -16.58
C ASN A 179 -2.85 10.62 -16.03
N ALA A 180 -3.72 11.17 -16.87
CA ALA A 180 -5.09 11.58 -16.52
C ALA A 180 -5.99 10.44 -16.01
N SER A 181 -5.63 9.17 -16.23
CA SER A 181 -6.42 8.00 -15.80
C SER A 181 -5.91 7.37 -14.50
N GLU A 182 -4.63 7.58 -14.16
CA GLU A 182 -3.98 6.88 -13.04
C GLU A 182 -3.54 7.82 -11.91
N CYS A 183 -3.42 9.12 -12.16
CA CYS A 183 -2.85 10.08 -11.22
C CYS A 183 -3.57 10.08 -9.86
N VAL A 184 -4.91 9.98 -9.86
CA VAL A 184 -5.71 9.91 -8.63
C VAL A 184 -5.40 8.63 -7.86
N ALA A 185 -5.45 7.47 -8.52
CA ALA A 185 -5.18 6.18 -7.88
C ALA A 185 -3.74 6.09 -7.32
N ARG A 186 -2.75 6.57 -8.09
CA ARG A 186 -1.34 6.64 -7.66
C ARG A 186 -1.16 7.57 -6.46
N GLY A 187 -1.85 8.72 -6.45
CA GLY A 187 -1.86 9.65 -5.31
C GLY A 187 -2.47 9.02 -4.06
N CYS A 188 -3.59 8.31 -4.19
CA CYS A 188 -4.22 7.57 -3.09
C CYS A 188 -3.30 6.46 -2.54
N ALA A 189 -2.64 5.69 -3.41
CA ALA A 189 -1.69 4.66 -3.00
C ALA A 189 -0.49 5.27 -2.26
N LEU A 190 0.04 6.41 -2.73
CA LEU A 190 1.11 7.14 -2.04
C LEU A 190 0.64 7.66 -0.68
N GLN A 191 -0.56 8.21 -0.58
CA GLN A 191 -1.11 8.66 0.70
C GLN A 191 -1.33 7.48 1.67
N CYS A 192 -1.76 6.33 1.18
CA CYS A 192 -1.85 5.11 1.98
C CYS A 192 -0.47 4.66 2.49
N ALA A 193 0.56 4.73 1.64
CA ALA A 193 1.93 4.44 2.03
C ALA A 193 2.48 5.44 3.07
N ILE A 194 2.16 6.74 2.95
CA ILE A 194 2.50 7.78 3.95
C ILE A 194 1.86 7.48 5.32
N LEU A 195 0.62 6.99 5.33
CA LEU A 195 -0.12 6.68 6.56
C LEU A 195 0.26 5.32 7.16
N SER A 196 0.95 4.46 6.42
CA SER A 196 1.35 3.15 6.88
C SER A 196 2.49 3.24 7.91
N PRO A 197 2.36 2.60 9.10
CA PRO A 197 3.46 2.56 10.06
C PRO A 197 4.62 1.65 9.60
N THR A 198 4.40 0.80 8.60
CA THR A 198 5.40 -0.19 8.14
C THR A 198 6.19 0.27 6.92
N PHE A 199 5.67 1.23 6.15
CA PHE A 199 6.28 1.65 4.89
C PHE A 199 6.88 3.06 5.03
N LYS A 200 8.15 3.23 4.67
CA LYS A 200 8.82 4.54 4.70
C LYS A 200 8.90 5.10 3.28
N VAL A 201 8.24 6.23 3.07
CA VAL A 201 8.37 7.03 1.85
C VAL A 201 9.23 8.26 2.09
N ARG A 202 9.64 8.95 1.00
CA ARG A 202 10.26 10.27 1.10
C ARG A 202 9.29 11.22 1.79
N GLU A 203 9.79 11.98 2.77
CA GLU A 203 8.97 12.97 3.50
C GLU A 203 8.34 13.98 2.54
N PHE A 204 7.02 14.09 2.61
CA PHE A 204 6.24 15.03 1.84
C PHE A 204 5.02 15.46 2.66
N GLN A 205 4.89 16.75 2.95
CA GLN A 205 3.80 17.29 3.76
C GLN A 205 2.61 17.70 2.89
N VAL A 206 1.42 17.24 3.26
CA VAL A 206 0.16 17.57 2.58
C VAL A 206 -0.69 18.41 3.52
N ASN A 207 -0.81 19.70 3.22
CA ASN A 207 -1.64 20.64 3.97
C ASN A 207 -2.97 20.82 3.27
N GLU A 208 -3.95 20.03 3.69
CA GLU A 208 -5.31 20.06 3.16
C GLU A 208 -6.19 21.10 3.87
N SER A 209 -7.22 21.57 3.17
CA SER A 209 -8.09 22.68 3.54
C SER A 209 -9.56 22.26 3.49
N PHE A 210 -10.29 22.47 4.58
CA PHE A 210 -11.68 22.03 4.67
C PHE A 210 -12.63 22.96 3.90
N PRO A 211 -13.42 22.46 2.93
CA PRO A 211 -14.17 23.32 2.01
C PRO A 211 -15.47 23.90 2.58
N PHE A 212 -15.95 23.41 3.72
CA PHE A 212 -17.26 23.78 4.28
C PHE A 212 -17.16 24.56 5.59
N GLN A 213 -18.23 25.28 5.94
CA GLN A 213 -18.36 25.92 7.24
C GLN A 213 -19.20 25.04 8.17
N ILE A 214 -18.68 24.76 9.36
CA ILE A 214 -19.34 23.91 10.35
C ILE A 214 -19.65 24.72 11.58
N ALA A 215 -20.93 24.73 11.94
CA ALA A 215 -21.42 25.31 13.17
C ALA A 215 -21.83 24.22 14.16
N LEU A 216 -21.61 24.51 15.43
CA LEU A 216 -22.26 23.78 16.51
C LEU A 216 -23.48 24.57 16.97
N SER A 217 -24.57 23.86 17.23
CA SER A 217 -25.85 24.43 17.65
C SER A 217 -26.36 23.73 18.90
N TRP A 218 -26.90 24.47 19.87
CA TRP A 218 -27.38 23.91 21.12
C TRP A 218 -28.51 24.73 21.70
N LYS A 219 -29.32 24.13 22.58
CA LYS A 219 -30.33 24.87 23.33
C LYS A 219 -29.65 25.75 24.37
N GLY A 220 -29.83 27.06 24.26
CA GLY A 220 -29.36 28.06 25.21
C GLY A 220 -30.11 28.00 26.54
N SER A 221 -29.53 28.62 27.56
CA SER A 221 -30.16 28.76 28.88
C SER A 221 -30.22 30.25 29.20
N ALA A 222 -31.40 30.88 29.11
CA ALA A 222 -31.61 32.31 29.39
C ALA A 222 -31.07 32.70 30.80
N PRO A 223 -30.58 33.94 31.02
CA PRO A 223 -31.28 35.20 30.75
C PRO A 223 -30.43 36.28 30.03
N GLU A 224 -30.44 36.29 28.69
CA GLU A 224 -29.90 37.41 27.89
C GLU A 224 -30.77 37.73 26.66
N ALA A 225 -32.05 37.34 26.68
CA ALA A 225 -33.00 37.70 25.63
C ALA A 225 -33.82 38.94 26.08
N GLN A 226 -33.41 40.13 25.62
CA GLN A 226 -34.43 41.11 25.26
C GLN A 226 -35.01 40.68 23.92
N ASN A 227 -36.35 40.53 23.90
CA ASN A 227 -37.22 40.16 22.79
C ASN A 227 -37.43 38.66 22.62
N GLY A 228 -38.63 38.23 23.05
CA GLY A 228 -39.11 36.87 22.92
C GLY A 228 -39.48 36.49 21.48
N ALA A 229 -38.97 35.35 21.06
CA ALA A 229 -39.55 34.45 20.07
C ALA A 229 -39.03 33.02 20.39
N GLY A 230 -39.82 32.00 20.09
CA GLY A 230 -39.61 30.61 20.52
C GLY A 230 -38.28 29.97 20.10
N ASP A 231 -37.83 29.03 20.92
CA ASP A 231 -36.56 28.27 20.87
C ASP A 231 -35.29 29.11 20.85
N ASN A 232 -34.73 29.36 22.05
CA ASN A 232 -33.39 29.93 22.26
C ASN A 232 -32.28 28.97 21.78
N GLN A 233 -32.18 28.72 20.48
CA GLN A 233 -31.11 27.92 19.88
C GLN A 233 -29.90 28.83 19.64
N GLN A 234 -28.81 28.57 20.36
CA GLN A 234 -27.53 29.26 20.17
C GLN A 234 -26.69 28.47 19.18
N SER A 235 -25.96 29.17 18.29
CA SER A 235 -25.05 28.54 17.34
C SER A 235 -23.75 29.31 17.21
N THR A 236 -22.65 28.62 16.90
CA THR A 236 -21.32 29.22 16.69
C THR A 236 -20.57 28.45 15.62
N ILE A 237 -19.94 29.19 14.70
CA ILE A 237 -19.04 28.61 13.68
C ILE A 237 -17.78 28.12 14.38
N VAL A 238 -17.50 26.82 14.25
CA VAL A 238 -16.35 26.17 14.89
C VAL A 238 -15.23 25.93 13.90
N PHE A 239 -15.58 25.47 12.69
CA PHE A 239 -14.64 25.32 11.59
C PHE A 239 -15.10 26.23 10.44
N SER A 240 -14.30 27.24 10.13
CA SER A 240 -14.55 28.12 8.99
C SER A 240 -14.17 27.41 7.69
N LYS A 241 -14.66 27.96 6.57
CA LYS A 241 -14.21 27.56 5.24
C LYS A 241 -12.70 27.81 5.12
N GLY A 242 -12.00 26.85 4.53
CA GLY A 242 -10.55 26.88 4.39
C GLY A 242 -9.78 26.48 5.66
N ASN A 243 -10.46 26.00 6.70
CA ASN A 243 -9.79 25.59 7.93
C ASN A 243 -8.88 24.35 7.67
N PRO A 244 -7.62 24.34 8.15
CA PRO A 244 -6.70 23.22 7.90
C PRO A 244 -7.21 21.92 8.53
N ILE A 245 -6.92 20.79 7.89
CA ILE A 245 -7.21 19.46 8.45
C ILE A 245 -5.90 18.71 8.77
N PRO A 246 -5.82 18.03 9.92
CA PRO A 246 -6.80 17.97 11.01
C PRO A 246 -6.82 19.23 11.88
N SER A 247 -7.93 19.49 12.60
CA SER A 247 -8.05 20.62 13.52
C SER A 247 -8.92 20.28 14.73
N VAL A 248 -8.61 20.87 15.89
CA VAL A 248 -9.37 20.68 17.13
C VAL A 248 -9.74 22.04 17.71
N LYS A 249 -11.01 22.20 18.08
CA LYS A 249 -11.55 23.42 18.69
C LYS A 249 -12.27 23.05 19.98
N ALA A 250 -11.99 23.79 21.05
CA ALA A 250 -12.62 23.57 22.34
C ALA A 250 -13.64 24.69 22.63
N LEU A 251 -14.87 24.30 22.93
CA LEU A 251 -15.93 25.19 23.37
C LEU A 251 -16.17 24.99 24.87
N THR A 252 -16.51 26.07 25.56
CA THR A 252 -16.83 26.03 26.99
C THR A 252 -18.31 26.32 27.18
N PHE A 253 -18.99 25.39 27.85
CA PHE A 253 -20.41 25.47 28.17
C PHE A 253 -20.58 25.59 29.68
N TYR A 254 -21.62 26.30 30.09
CA TYR A 254 -22.05 26.36 31.49
C TYR A 254 -23.41 25.69 31.60
N ARG A 255 -23.46 24.50 32.19
CA ARG A 255 -24.64 23.62 32.19
C ARG A 255 -24.81 22.92 33.54
N SER A 256 -26.06 22.72 33.96
CA SER A 256 -26.42 22.07 35.22
C SER A 256 -26.64 20.56 35.10
N GLY A 257 -26.70 20.03 33.88
CA GLY A 257 -26.90 18.60 33.61
C GLY A 257 -26.75 18.29 32.12
N THR A 258 -27.17 17.08 31.74
CA THR A 258 -27.10 16.56 30.36
C THR A 258 -27.69 17.55 29.35
N PHE A 259 -26.98 17.77 28.25
CA PHE A 259 -27.43 18.65 27.17
C PHE A 259 -27.02 18.10 25.81
N THR A 260 -27.64 18.62 24.75
CA THR A 260 -27.38 18.20 23.38
C THR A 260 -26.66 19.29 22.59
N VAL A 261 -25.76 18.87 21.70
CA VAL A 261 -25.05 19.71 20.74
C VAL A 261 -25.20 19.10 19.36
N ASP A 262 -25.74 19.89 18.44
CA ASP A 262 -25.91 19.53 17.03
C ASP A 262 -24.71 20.02 16.23
N VAL A 263 -24.17 19.17 15.35
CA VAL A 263 -23.19 19.55 14.33
C VAL A 263 -23.94 19.78 13.02
N GLN A 264 -23.74 20.94 12.40
CA GLN A 264 -24.45 21.31 11.17
C GLN A 264 -23.59 22.16 10.24
N TYR A 265 -23.89 22.11 8.95
CA TYR A 265 -23.38 23.08 7.98
C TYR A 265 -23.94 24.47 8.29
N ALA A 266 -23.07 25.48 8.31
CA ALA A 266 -23.50 26.86 8.53
C ALA A 266 -24.17 27.46 7.28
N ASP A 267 -23.79 26.99 6.09
CA ASP A 267 -24.37 27.36 4.81
C ASP A 267 -24.68 26.08 4.01
N VAL A 268 -25.92 25.96 3.55
CA VAL A 268 -26.43 24.84 2.73
C VAL A 268 -26.79 25.27 1.31
N SER A 269 -26.62 26.54 0.95
CA SER A 269 -27.01 27.08 -0.36
C SER A 269 -26.33 26.34 -1.52
N GLU A 270 -25.16 25.77 -1.26
CA GLU A 270 -24.36 25.02 -2.23
C GLU A 270 -24.36 23.50 -1.99
N LEU A 271 -25.13 23.02 -0.99
CA LEU A 271 -25.18 21.61 -0.61
C LEU A 271 -26.50 20.98 -1.04
N GLN A 272 -26.42 19.85 -1.74
CA GLN A 272 -27.58 18.98 -1.99
C GLN A 272 -27.82 18.02 -0.80
N ALA A 273 -27.63 18.52 0.43
CA ALA A 273 -27.67 17.72 1.64
C ALA A 273 -28.41 18.45 2.78
N PRO A 274 -29.00 17.72 3.74
CA PRO A 274 -29.54 18.32 4.96
C PRO A 274 -28.47 19.10 5.72
N ALA A 275 -28.87 20.22 6.35
CA ALA A 275 -27.95 21.04 7.15
C ALA A 275 -27.33 20.27 8.33
N LYS A 276 -28.10 19.37 8.94
CA LYS A 276 -27.74 18.70 10.18
C LYS A 276 -26.93 17.42 9.91
N ILE A 277 -25.74 17.34 10.49
CA ILE A 277 -24.77 16.25 10.28
C ILE A 277 -24.89 15.21 11.39
N SER A 278 -24.88 15.65 12.65
CA SER A 278 -25.02 14.75 13.81
C SER A 278 -25.52 15.49 15.05
N THR A 279 -25.99 14.72 16.03
CA THR A 279 -26.41 15.20 17.36
C THR A 279 -25.62 14.45 18.41
N TYR A 280 -25.00 15.18 19.33
CA TYR A 280 -24.27 14.64 20.46
C TYR A 280 -25.01 14.94 21.76
N THR A 281 -25.15 13.92 22.61
CA THR A 281 -25.68 14.05 23.98
C THR A 281 -24.51 13.98 24.95
N ILE A 282 -24.28 15.07 25.69
CA ILE A 282 -23.15 15.21 26.62
C ILE A 282 -23.68 15.08 28.04
N GLY A 283 -23.33 13.98 28.70
CA GLY A 283 -23.81 13.59 30.03
C GLY A 283 -24.05 12.08 30.13
N PRO A 284 -24.44 11.58 31.31
CA PRO A 284 -24.83 12.34 32.50
C PRO A 284 -23.64 12.91 33.29
N PHE A 285 -23.85 14.07 33.93
CA PHE A 285 -22.96 14.64 34.95
C PHE A 285 -23.79 15.45 35.95
N GLN A 286 -23.26 15.65 37.16
CA GLN A 286 -23.87 16.45 38.21
C GLN A 286 -22.99 17.65 38.54
N SER A 287 -23.62 18.79 38.85
CA SER A 287 -22.90 19.99 39.32
C SER A 287 -22.83 19.99 40.84
N ALA A 288 -21.65 20.27 41.41
CA ALA A 288 -21.38 20.10 42.84
C ALA A 288 -22.18 21.00 43.80
N LYS A 289 -22.88 22.06 43.36
CA LYS A 289 -23.56 23.03 44.26
C LYS A 289 -24.84 23.68 43.71
N GLY A 290 -25.51 23.06 42.74
CA GLY A 290 -26.70 23.67 42.09
C GLY A 290 -26.39 24.83 41.12
N GLU A 291 -25.12 25.20 40.97
CA GLU A 291 -24.64 26.17 39.97
C GLU A 291 -24.42 25.51 38.60
N ARG A 292 -24.26 26.31 37.53
CA ARG A 292 -23.92 25.77 36.20
C ARG A 292 -22.45 25.35 36.19
N ALA A 293 -22.20 24.06 36.03
CA ALA A 293 -20.83 23.56 35.94
C ALA A 293 -20.18 23.91 34.59
N LYS A 294 -18.87 24.15 34.62
CA LYS A 294 -18.08 24.49 33.44
C LYS A 294 -17.70 23.21 32.69
N VAL A 295 -18.25 23.00 31.51
CA VAL A 295 -18.00 21.83 30.66
C VAL A 295 -17.21 22.26 29.43
N LYS A 296 -16.01 21.72 29.25
CA LYS A 296 -15.17 21.92 28.07
C LYS A 296 -15.40 20.79 27.07
N VAL A 297 -15.90 21.11 25.89
CA VAL A 297 -16.19 20.15 24.81
C VAL A 297 -15.20 20.37 23.69
N LYS A 298 -14.53 19.31 23.24
CA LYS A 298 -13.59 19.34 22.13
C LYS A 298 -14.26 18.80 20.87
N ALA A 299 -14.45 19.65 19.88
CA ALA A 299 -14.81 19.26 18.53
C ALA A 299 -13.53 19.04 17.71
N ARG A 300 -13.50 17.94 16.96
CA ARG A 300 -12.38 17.54 16.12
C ARG A 300 -12.83 17.40 14.68
N LEU A 301 -12.08 18.01 13.78
CA LEU A 301 -12.08 17.75 12.35
C LEU A 301 -10.88 16.84 12.07
N ASN A 302 -11.16 15.57 11.74
CA ASN A 302 -10.10 14.58 11.55
C ASN A 302 -9.42 14.73 10.17
N LEU A 303 -8.39 13.90 9.92
CA LEU A 303 -7.64 13.91 8.67
C LEU A 303 -8.51 13.59 7.44
N HIS A 304 -9.64 12.89 7.62
CA HIS A 304 -10.58 12.52 6.55
C HIS A 304 -11.66 13.58 6.31
N GLY A 305 -11.58 14.74 6.97
CA GLY A 305 -12.60 15.79 6.85
C GLY A 305 -13.90 15.50 7.61
N ILE A 306 -13.91 14.53 8.53
CA ILE A 306 -15.09 14.20 9.33
C ILE A 306 -15.04 14.98 10.65
N VAL A 307 -16.15 15.65 10.97
CA VAL A 307 -16.32 16.37 12.24
C VAL A 307 -16.98 15.47 13.28
N SER A 308 -16.38 15.40 14.46
CA SER A 308 -16.95 14.73 15.63
C SER A 308 -16.68 15.49 16.92
N ILE A 309 -17.42 15.17 17.98
CA ILE A 309 -17.08 15.60 19.34
C ILE A 309 -16.20 14.52 19.96
N GLU A 310 -14.94 14.84 20.17
CA GLU A 310 -13.92 13.91 20.66
C GLU A 310 -14.05 13.64 22.16
N SER A 311 -14.33 14.67 22.95
CA SER A 311 -14.45 14.55 24.39
C SER A 311 -15.19 15.73 25.02
N ALA A 312 -15.78 15.47 26.19
CA ALA A 312 -16.30 16.49 27.08
C ALA A 312 -15.69 16.32 28.48
N THR A 313 -15.26 17.42 29.08
CA THR A 313 -14.61 17.42 30.40
C THR A 313 -15.25 18.46 31.32
N LEU A 314 -15.74 18.02 32.47
CA LEU A 314 -16.19 18.86 33.57
C LEU A 314 -14.97 19.49 34.26
N LEU A 315 -15.01 20.80 34.48
CA LEU A 315 -14.00 21.55 35.22
C LEU A 315 -14.63 22.08 36.50
N GLU A 316 -14.21 21.53 37.64
CA GLU A 316 -14.64 21.98 38.97
C GLU A 316 -13.49 22.73 39.64
N GLU A 317 -13.75 23.96 40.09
CA GLU A 317 -12.78 24.72 40.87
C GLU A 317 -12.89 24.29 42.34
N GLU A 318 -11.82 23.71 42.88
CA GLU A 318 -11.72 23.36 44.30
C GLU A 318 -10.83 24.42 44.99
N GLU A 319 -11.43 25.17 45.91
CA GLU A 319 -10.69 26.06 46.81
C GLU A 319 -10.05 25.19 47.90
N VAL A 320 -8.72 25.06 47.85
CA VAL A 320 -7.97 24.42 48.93
C VAL A 320 -7.76 25.48 50.02
N GLU A 321 -8.49 25.39 51.12
CA GLU A 321 -8.13 26.11 52.36
C GLU A 321 -6.80 25.55 52.87
N LEU A 322 -5.73 26.33 52.78
CA LEU A 322 -4.47 26.01 53.45
C LEU A 322 -4.66 26.21 54.95
N GLN A 323 -4.73 25.11 55.72
CA GLN A 323 -4.56 25.16 57.17
C GLN A 323 -3.11 25.57 57.49
N VAL A 324 -2.93 26.78 58.01
CA VAL A 324 -1.65 27.26 58.54
C VAL A 324 -1.55 26.84 60.01
N SER A 325 -0.83 25.75 60.29
CA SER A 325 -0.32 25.48 61.64
C SER A 325 0.91 26.36 61.88
N LYS A 326 0.81 27.28 62.85
CA LYS A 326 1.93 28.01 63.43
C LYS A 326 2.41 27.25 64.65
N GLU A 327 3.69 26.88 64.69
CA GLU A 327 4.42 26.79 65.96
C GLU A 327 5.91 27.08 65.77
N GLN A 328 6.55 27.42 66.89
CA GLN A 328 7.53 28.49 67.05
C GLN A 328 9.00 28.13 66.80
N SER A 329 9.75 29.19 66.57
CA SER A 329 11.21 29.36 66.45
C SER A 329 12.05 28.87 67.64
N LYS A 330 13.25 28.31 67.37
CA LYS A 330 14.56 28.95 67.64
C LYS A 330 15.78 28.05 67.35
N GLU A 331 16.82 28.68 66.78
CA GLU A 331 18.29 28.53 66.99
C GLU A 331 18.88 27.09 67.02
N SER A 332 19.98 26.71 66.34
CA SER A 332 21.21 27.40 65.95
C SER A 332 22.15 26.43 65.19
N THR A 333 23.05 26.98 64.37
CA THR A 333 24.41 26.52 63.96
C THR A 333 24.79 25.06 63.63
N SER A 334 25.46 24.96 62.48
CA SER A 334 26.72 24.24 62.15
C SER A 334 26.73 22.77 61.68
N MET A 335 27.31 22.61 60.49
CA MET A 335 28.35 21.66 60.06
C MET A 335 28.12 20.14 60.08
N ASP A 336 28.20 19.60 58.86
CA ASP A 336 29.09 18.54 58.37
C ASP A 336 28.94 17.05 58.78
N THR A 337 28.94 16.25 57.70
CA THR A 337 29.54 14.91 57.50
C THR A 337 29.00 13.64 58.17
N ASP A 338 28.64 12.72 57.25
CA ASP A 338 29.01 11.30 57.12
C ASP A 338 28.48 10.18 58.02
N GLU A 339 28.06 9.12 57.30
CA GLU A 339 28.22 7.66 57.52
C GLU A 339 27.76 7.04 58.85
N ALA A 340 27.19 5.82 58.93
CA ALA A 340 26.73 4.81 57.98
C ALA A 340 26.00 3.71 58.78
N SER A 341 25.12 2.95 58.10
CA SER A 341 24.88 1.49 58.26
C SER A 341 24.29 0.93 59.58
N THR A 342 23.44 -0.09 59.65
CA THR A 342 22.76 -1.02 58.71
C THR A 342 21.83 -1.91 59.55
N ASN A 343 20.70 -2.38 59.00
CA ASN A 343 20.35 -3.81 58.97
C ASN A 343 19.06 -4.11 58.16
N THR A 344 19.28 -4.65 56.95
CA THR A 344 18.70 -5.87 56.33
C THR A 344 17.18 -6.12 56.25
N THR A 345 16.62 -5.89 55.04
CA THR A 345 15.94 -6.81 54.04
C THR A 345 14.84 -7.81 54.44
N PRO A 346 14.05 -8.37 53.47
CA PRO A 346 13.71 -7.94 52.08
C PRO A 346 12.18 -8.05 51.75
N ALA A 347 11.63 -7.41 50.71
CA ALA A 347 11.33 -7.90 49.34
C ALA A 347 9.93 -7.29 48.95
N SER A 348 9.53 -6.94 47.73
CA SER A 348 10.03 -7.10 46.37
C SER A 348 9.55 -5.96 45.45
N SER A 349 10.50 -5.38 44.71
CA SER A 349 10.49 -4.88 43.32
C SER A 349 9.19 -4.42 42.62
N ASN A 350 9.14 -3.12 42.33
CA ASN A 350 8.90 -2.56 41.00
C ASN A 350 10.08 -1.62 40.72
N ASP A 351 10.71 -1.68 39.55
CA ASP A 351 11.55 -0.58 39.06
C ASP A 351 11.42 -0.38 37.57
N THR A 352 11.27 0.90 37.24
CA THR A 352 11.36 1.53 35.93
C THR A 352 12.80 1.91 35.62
N ASP A 353 13.09 1.94 34.32
CA ASP A 353 14.23 2.56 33.64
C ASP A 353 14.74 3.88 34.26
N VAL A 354 16.08 4.03 34.24
CA VAL A 354 16.78 5.31 34.44
C VAL A 354 18.06 5.35 33.57
N ASN A 355 18.18 6.42 32.78
CA ASN A 355 19.18 7.49 32.93
C ASN A 355 19.93 7.93 31.66
N MET A 356 20.23 9.23 31.67
CA MET A 356 20.95 10.10 30.74
C MET A 356 22.48 9.86 30.63
N GLN A 357 23.15 10.48 29.64
CA GLN A 357 24.03 11.65 29.91
C GLN A 357 24.59 12.40 28.68
N ASP A 358 24.89 13.67 28.97
CA ASP A 358 25.32 14.86 28.21
C ASP A 358 26.69 14.86 27.49
N ALA A 359 26.89 15.88 26.63
CA ALA A 359 28.12 16.72 26.63
C ALA A 359 27.96 18.17 26.06
N LYS A 360 28.31 19.13 26.94
CA LYS A 360 28.66 20.59 26.92
C LYS A 360 28.99 21.44 25.64
N GLY A 361 28.73 22.77 25.78
CA GLY A 361 28.92 23.94 24.86
C GLY A 361 30.36 24.52 24.68
N PRO A 362 30.66 25.84 24.48
CA PRO A 362 29.97 27.07 24.96
C PRO A 362 30.00 28.40 24.08
N ALA A 363 29.32 29.45 24.59
CA ALA A 363 29.64 30.91 24.66
C ALA A 363 29.62 31.93 23.46
N ASP A 364 28.93 33.06 23.75
CA ASP A 364 29.32 34.49 23.64
C ASP A 364 28.91 35.46 22.47
N ILE A 365 28.11 36.47 22.87
CA ILE A 365 28.32 37.96 22.80
C ILE A 365 27.89 38.80 21.55
N THR A 366 26.97 39.76 21.84
CA THR A 366 26.70 41.11 21.24
C THR A 366 26.17 41.23 19.81
N GLY A 367 25.29 42.18 19.44
CA GLY A 367 24.66 43.30 20.14
C GLY A 367 23.99 44.27 19.14
N ALA A 368 23.06 45.10 19.65
CA ALA A 368 22.69 46.47 19.20
C ALA A 368 22.10 46.68 17.77
N GLU A 369 21.14 47.57 17.47
CA GLU A 369 20.22 48.48 18.18
C GLU A 369 19.30 49.18 17.13
N ASN A 370 18.39 50.04 17.61
CA ASN A 370 17.43 50.98 16.96
C ASN A 370 15.97 50.47 16.99
N GLY A 371 15.04 50.96 17.84
CA GLY A 371 14.79 52.32 18.39
C GLY A 371 13.83 53.06 17.44
N VAL A 372 12.63 53.56 17.78
CA VAL A 372 12.13 54.26 18.98
C VAL A 372 10.56 54.24 19.01
N PRO A 373 9.92 54.11 20.19
CA PRO A 373 8.50 54.44 20.44
C PRO A 373 8.29 55.78 21.18
N GLU A 374 7.03 56.16 21.30
CA GLU A 374 6.42 57.44 21.75
C GLU A 374 6.87 58.08 23.08
N SER A 375 6.51 59.36 23.14
CA SER A 375 6.62 60.37 24.22
C SER A 375 6.18 59.92 25.60
N GLY A 376 6.91 60.43 26.61
CA GLY A 376 6.61 60.20 28.03
C GLY A 376 5.76 61.28 28.71
N ASP A 377 5.50 61.03 29.99
CA ASP A 377 5.64 62.04 31.05
C ASP A 377 5.87 61.37 32.41
N LYS A 378 6.45 62.13 33.35
CA LYS A 378 7.14 61.70 34.58
C LYS A 378 6.28 61.86 35.86
N PRO A 379 6.76 61.58 37.10
CA PRO A 379 6.10 60.69 38.08
C PRO A 379 5.59 61.39 39.36
N ALA A 380 4.86 60.64 40.21
CA ALA A 380 4.71 60.94 41.63
C ALA A 380 4.62 59.64 42.48
N GLN A 381 5.15 59.73 43.70
CA GLN A 381 5.54 58.66 44.62
C GLN A 381 4.40 58.00 45.41
N MET A 382 4.69 56.77 45.86
CA MET A 382 4.38 56.11 47.14
C MET A 382 3.00 56.33 47.79
N GLU A 383 2.29 55.23 48.04
CA GLU A 383 2.11 54.70 49.41
C GLU A 383 1.62 53.23 49.32
N THR A 384 1.99 52.48 50.34
CA THR A 384 1.87 51.03 50.52
C THR A 384 0.44 50.57 50.73
N ASP A 385 0.01 49.52 50.02
CA ASP A 385 -0.89 48.54 50.63
C ASP A 385 -0.82 47.15 49.98
N THR A 386 -0.42 46.19 50.81
CA THR A 386 -0.79 44.77 50.84
C THR A 386 -1.00 44.04 49.50
N LYS A 387 0.05 43.35 49.03
CA LYS A 387 -0.03 42.32 47.97
C LYS A 387 -0.83 41.13 48.50
N VAL A 388 -2.13 41.08 48.20
CA VAL A 388 -2.93 39.85 48.33
C VAL A 388 -2.42 38.88 47.28
N GLU A 389 -1.73 37.83 47.72
CA GLU A 389 -1.34 36.71 46.88
C GLU A 389 -2.62 35.92 46.56
N ALA A 390 -3.08 35.98 45.31
CA ALA A 390 -4.28 35.27 44.87
C ALA A 390 -4.10 33.75 45.11
N PRO A 391 -5.11 33.05 45.69
CA PRO A 391 -5.00 31.63 45.96
C PRO A 391 -4.83 30.85 44.64
N LYS A 392 -3.84 29.96 44.58
CA LYS A 392 -3.67 29.03 43.44
C LYS A 392 -4.82 28.02 43.44
N LYS A 393 -5.85 28.29 42.63
CA LYS A 393 -6.99 27.39 42.40
C LYS A 393 -6.54 26.08 41.77
N LYS A 394 -6.87 24.93 42.38
CA LYS A 394 -6.74 23.61 41.74
C LYS A 394 -8.03 23.30 40.99
N VAL A 395 -7.92 22.97 39.70
CA VAL A 395 -9.08 22.63 38.85
C VAL A 395 -9.13 21.11 38.69
N LYS A 396 -10.17 20.48 39.25
CA LYS A 396 -10.46 19.07 39.05
C LYS A 396 -11.09 18.87 37.67
N LYS A 397 -10.59 17.89 36.91
CA LYS A 397 -11.07 17.56 35.56
C LYS A 397 -11.72 16.18 35.58
N THR A 398 -12.98 16.10 35.19
CA THR A 398 -13.72 14.83 35.13
C THR A 398 -14.24 14.62 33.71
N ASN A 399 -13.94 13.48 33.08
CA ASN A 399 -14.47 13.18 31.75
C ASN A 399 -15.96 12.86 31.82
N ILE A 400 -16.73 13.43 30.89
CA ILE A 400 -18.18 13.26 30.79
C ILE A 400 -18.48 12.32 29.62
N PRO A 401 -19.43 11.38 29.75
CA PRO A 401 -19.86 10.55 28.64
C PRO A 401 -20.44 11.38 27.49
N VAL A 402 -20.12 10.99 26.25
CA VAL A 402 -20.63 11.61 25.04
C VAL A 402 -21.27 10.50 24.19
N ALA A 403 -22.59 10.58 23.99
CA ALA A 403 -23.30 9.70 23.08
C ALA A 403 -23.54 10.41 21.75
N GLU A 404 -23.31 9.72 20.63
CA GLU A 404 -23.44 10.31 19.30
C GLU A 404 -24.59 9.70 18.50
N PHE A 405 -25.21 10.54 17.69
CA PHE A 405 -26.22 10.15 16.72
C PHE A 405 -25.92 10.84 15.39
N ILE A 406 -25.43 10.08 14.40
CA ILE A 406 -25.02 10.60 13.10
C ILE A 406 -26.16 10.38 12.10
N TYR A 407 -26.61 11.44 11.43
CA TYR A 407 -27.69 11.34 10.46
C TYR A 407 -27.20 10.63 9.20
N GLY A 408 -27.96 9.61 8.75
CA GLY A 408 -27.61 8.81 7.56
C GLY A 408 -26.51 7.77 7.78
N ALA A 409 -25.93 7.66 8.98
CA ALA A 409 -24.99 6.59 9.29
C ALA A 409 -25.71 5.24 9.42
N MET A 410 -25.06 4.18 8.96
CA MET A 410 -25.52 2.81 9.16
C MET A 410 -25.30 2.42 10.62
N VAL A 411 -26.32 1.88 11.28
CA VAL A 411 -26.17 1.37 12.64
C VAL A 411 -25.26 0.13 12.64
N PRO A 412 -24.49 -0.14 13.72
CA PRO A 412 -23.52 -1.23 13.74
C PRO A 412 -24.11 -2.60 13.38
N ALA A 413 -25.36 -2.88 13.78
CA ALA A 413 -26.04 -4.12 13.46
C ALA A 413 -26.32 -4.29 11.96
N ASP A 414 -26.64 -3.19 11.25
CA ASP A 414 -26.90 -3.25 9.82
C ASP A 414 -25.59 -3.25 9.02
N LEU A 415 -24.54 -2.60 9.52
CA LEU A 415 -23.20 -2.69 8.96
C LEU A 415 -22.68 -4.13 9.03
N GLN A 416 -22.87 -4.81 10.17
CA GLN A 416 -22.49 -6.20 10.33
C GLN A 416 -23.19 -7.12 9.32
N LYS A 417 -24.52 -6.95 9.14
CA LYS A 417 -25.27 -7.71 8.13
C LYS A 417 -24.78 -7.42 6.71
N ALA A 418 -24.44 -6.17 6.39
CA ALA A 418 -23.92 -5.81 5.08
C ALA A 418 -22.56 -6.46 4.81
N VAL A 419 -21.69 -6.50 5.82
CA VAL A 419 -20.38 -7.18 5.76
C VAL A 419 -20.55 -8.68 5.57
N GLU A 420 -21.46 -9.32 6.32
CA GLU A 420 -21.76 -10.76 6.17
C GLU A 420 -22.26 -11.07 4.76
N LYS A 421 -23.18 -10.27 4.22
CA LYS A 421 -23.68 -10.43 2.85
C LYS A 421 -22.58 -10.25 1.80
N GLU A 422 -21.68 -9.30 1.99
CA GLU A 422 -20.52 -9.12 1.10
C GLU A 422 -19.60 -10.35 1.13
N PHE A 423 -19.34 -10.93 2.30
CA PHE A 423 -18.57 -12.17 2.41
C PHE A 423 -19.24 -13.34 1.71
N GLU A 424 -20.57 -13.46 1.80
CA GLU A 424 -21.33 -14.49 1.08
C GLU A 424 -21.19 -14.34 -0.44
N MET A 425 -21.36 -13.12 -0.97
CA MET A 425 -21.22 -12.85 -2.41
C MET A 425 -19.78 -13.09 -2.89
N ALA A 426 -18.78 -12.60 -2.15
CA ALA A 426 -17.37 -12.82 -2.48
C ALA A 426 -16.97 -14.31 -2.43
N LEU A 427 -17.57 -15.09 -1.53
CA LEU A 427 -17.36 -16.54 -1.48
C LEU A 427 -18.00 -17.23 -2.69
N GLN A 428 -19.20 -16.82 -3.09
CA GLN A 428 -19.86 -17.34 -4.30
C GLN A 428 -19.03 -17.06 -5.55
N ASP A 429 -18.54 -15.83 -5.72
CA ASP A 429 -17.68 -15.45 -6.85
C ASP A 429 -16.39 -16.28 -6.87
N ARG A 430 -15.74 -16.45 -5.72
CA ARG A 430 -14.53 -17.29 -5.62
C ARG A 430 -14.82 -18.75 -5.99
N VAL A 431 -15.91 -19.32 -5.49
CA VAL A 431 -16.27 -20.71 -5.82
C VAL A 431 -16.57 -20.85 -7.30
N MET A 432 -17.24 -19.88 -7.92
CA MET A 432 -17.51 -19.87 -9.36
C MET A 432 -16.21 -19.81 -10.18
N GLU A 433 -15.29 -18.91 -9.84
CA GLU A 433 -13.98 -18.78 -10.50
C GLU A 433 -13.15 -20.05 -10.35
N GLU A 434 -13.03 -20.59 -9.14
CA GLU A 434 -12.30 -21.84 -8.89
C GLU A 434 -12.94 -23.04 -9.60
N THR A 435 -14.28 -23.08 -9.72
CA THR A 435 -14.99 -24.13 -10.45
C THR A 435 -14.70 -24.05 -11.94
N LYS A 436 -14.77 -22.84 -12.51
CA LYS A 436 -14.42 -22.57 -13.91
C LYS A 436 -12.97 -22.94 -14.20
N ASP A 437 -12.03 -22.61 -13.32
CA ASP A 437 -10.62 -22.97 -13.46
C ASP A 437 -10.42 -24.49 -13.45
N LYS A 438 -11.15 -25.23 -12.61
CA LYS A 438 -11.10 -26.70 -12.61
C LYS A 438 -11.72 -27.30 -13.87
N LYS A 439 -12.83 -26.77 -14.38
CA LYS A 439 -13.39 -27.16 -15.68
C LYS A 439 -12.37 -26.98 -16.80
N ASN A 440 -11.78 -25.78 -16.89
CA ASN A 440 -10.75 -25.47 -17.88
C ASN A 440 -9.51 -26.37 -17.73
N ALA A 441 -9.14 -26.76 -16.51
CA ALA A 441 -8.02 -27.66 -16.28
C ALA A 441 -8.30 -29.09 -16.79
N VAL A 442 -9.53 -29.59 -16.65
CA VAL A 442 -9.94 -30.87 -17.26
C VAL A 442 -9.87 -30.77 -18.78
N GLU A 443 -10.50 -29.72 -19.35
CA GLU A 443 -10.53 -29.49 -20.80
C GLU A 443 -9.10 -29.40 -21.39
N ALA A 444 -8.23 -28.60 -20.77
CA ALA A 444 -6.84 -28.46 -21.20
C ALA A 444 -6.07 -29.78 -21.11
N TYR A 445 -6.25 -30.55 -20.03
CA TYR A 445 -5.60 -31.86 -19.89
C TYR A 445 -6.07 -32.85 -20.97
N VAL A 446 -7.37 -32.86 -21.29
CA VAL A 446 -7.92 -33.74 -22.33
C VAL A 446 -7.26 -33.47 -23.69
N TYR A 447 -7.23 -32.20 -24.12
CA TYR A 447 -6.62 -31.82 -25.39
C TYR A 447 -5.11 -32.06 -25.43
N ASP A 448 -4.39 -31.68 -24.36
CA ASP A 448 -2.94 -31.84 -24.29
C ASP A 448 -2.53 -33.32 -24.29
N MET A 449 -3.17 -34.14 -23.46
CA MET A 449 -2.86 -35.57 -23.37
C MET A 449 -3.19 -36.31 -24.67
N ARG A 450 -4.32 -36.01 -25.32
CA ARG A 450 -4.67 -36.61 -26.62
C ARG A 450 -3.61 -36.34 -27.69
N ASN A 451 -3.14 -35.10 -27.77
CA ASN A 451 -2.09 -34.71 -28.71
C ASN A 451 -0.77 -35.42 -28.39
N LYS A 452 -0.37 -35.45 -27.11
CA LYS A 452 0.86 -36.13 -26.67
C LYS A 452 0.83 -37.63 -26.93
N LEU A 453 -0.29 -38.32 -26.67
CA LEU A 453 -0.48 -39.75 -26.97
C LEU A 453 -0.35 -40.06 -28.46
N SER A 454 -0.77 -39.13 -29.31
CA SER A 454 -0.71 -39.26 -30.76
C SER A 454 0.65 -38.85 -31.35
N ASP A 455 1.58 -38.34 -30.56
CA ASP A 455 2.89 -37.87 -31.01
C ASP A 455 3.99 -38.39 -30.06
N LYS A 456 4.40 -37.58 -29.07
CA LYS A 456 5.57 -37.82 -28.23
C LYS A 456 5.49 -39.09 -27.37
N TYR A 457 4.29 -39.49 -26.96
CA TYR A 457 4.10 -40.58 -26.00
C TYR A 457 3.85 -41.93 -26.67
N GLN A 458 3.76 -41.99 -28.01
CA GLN A 458 3.45 -43.23 -28.74
C GLN A 458 4.32 -44.43 -28.34
N GLU A 459 5.62 -44.21 -28.08
CA GLU A 459 6.57 -45.27 -27.71
C GLU A 459 6.57 -45.62 -26.20
N PHE A 460 5.95 -44.78 -25.36
CA PHE A 460 5.96 -44.88 -23.89
C PHE A 460 4.67 -45.47 -23.30
N VAL A 461 3.76 -45.88 -24.18
CA VAL A 461 2.47 -46.47 -23.87
C VAL A 461 2.27 -47.74 -24.69
N THR A 462 1.59 -48.74 -24.14
CA THR A 462 1.18 -49.92 -24.93
C THR A 462 -0.03 -49.58 -25.79
N ASP A 463 -0.24 -50.29 -26.90
CA ASP A 463 -1.39 -50.04 -27.78
C ASP A 463 -2.73 -50.14 -27.02
N SER A 464 -2.87 -51.15 -26.15
CA SER A 464 -4.06 -51.34 -25.30
C SER A 464 -4.28 -50.17 -24.34
N GLN A 465 -3.24 -49.68 -23.66
CA GLN A 465 -3.36 -48.54 -22.74
C GLN A 465 -3.65 -47.23 -23.46
N ARG A 466 -3.09 -47.06 -24.67
CA ARG A 466 -3.33 -45.89 -25.51
C ARG A 466 -4.79 -45.85 -25.96
N GLU A 467 -5.32 -46.97 -26.42
CA GLU A 467 -6.73 -47.09 -26.83
C GLU A 467 -7.68 -46.83 -25.66
N GLU A 468 -7.42 -47.44 -24.49
CA GLU A 468 -8.21 -47.23 -23.27
C GLU A 468 -8.22 -45.76 -22.83
N LEU A 469 -7.03 -45.14 -22.68
CA LEU A 469 -6.93 -43.75 -22.27
C LEU A 469 -7.53 -42.80 -23.31
N THR A 470 -7.34 -43.06 -24.60
CA THR A 470 -7.96 -42.23 -25.66
C THR A 470 -9.48 -42.29 -25.60
N ALA A 471 -10.06 -43.47 -25.32
CA ALA A 471 -11.50 -43.62 -25.13
C ALA A 471 -11.98 -42.86 -23.89
N THR A 472 -11.28 -42.95 -22.75
CA THR A 472 -11.63 -42.19 -21.54
C THR A 472 -11.51 -40.68 -21.76
N LEU A 473 -10.49 -40.21 -22.49
CA LEU A 473 -10.35 -38.79 -22.84
C LEU A 473 -11.50 -38.30 -23.71
N GLN A 474 -11.97 -39.11 -24.67
CA GLN A 474 -13.14 -38.78 -25.48
C GLN A 474 -14.42 -38.74 -24.62
N GLU A 475 -14.62 -39.73 -23.75
CA GLU A 475 -15.79 -39.77 -22.86
C GLU A 475 -15.85 -38.54 -21.94
N VAL A 476 -14.70 -38.11 -21.39
CA VAL A 476 -14.65 -36.91 -20.55
C VAL A 476 -14.86 -35.63 -21.36
N GLU A 477 -14.38 -35.56 -22.61
CA GLU A 477 -14.67 -34.44 -23.51
C GLU A 477 -16.17 -34.34 -23.81
N ASP A 478 -16.79 -35.46 -24.21
CA ASP A 478 -18.22 -35.52 -24.52
C ASP A 478 -19.03 -35.13 -23.27
N TRP A 479 -18.65 -35.65 -22.10
CA TRP A 479 -19.24 -35.27 -20.83
C TRP A 479 -19.13 -33.76 -20.55
N LEU A 480 -17.98 -33.12 -20.80
CA LEU A 480 -17.79 -31.68 -20.56
C LEU A 480 -18.74 -30.79 -21.38
N TYR A 481 -19.15 -31.24 -22.57
CA TYR A 481 -20.05 -30.52 -23.48
C TYR A 481 -21.52 -30.94 -23.35
N GLU A 482 -21.82 -31.96 -22.55
CA GLU A 482 -23.16 -32.44 -22.27
C GLU A 482 -23.50 -32.26 -20.78
N GLU A 483 -23.46 -33.33 -20.01
CA GLU A 483 -23.90 -33.35 -18.60
C GLU A 483 -22.98 -32.56 -17.66
N GLY A 484 -21.73 -32.40 -18.05
CA GLY A 484 -20.67 -31.76 -17.28
C GLY A 484 -20.51 -30.26 -17.51
N GLU A 485 -21.48 -29.57 -18.14
CA GLU A 485 -21.34 -28.13 -18.42
C GLU A 485 -21.33 -27.27 -17.15
N ASP A 486 -22.16 -27.61 -16.16
CA ASP A 486 -22.40 -26.84 -14.93
C ASP A 486 -22.28 -27.70 -13.67
N GLU A 487 -21.16 -28.43 -13.59
CA GLU A 487 -20.87 -29.31 -12.45
C GLU A 487 -20.07 -28.62 -11.33
N THR A 488 -20.04 -29.26 -10.16
CA THR A 488 -19.32 -28.70 -9.01
C THR A 488 -17.79 -28.83 -9.18
N LYS A 489 -17.04 -27.93 -8.53
CA LYS A 489 -15.57 -28.01 -8.42
C LYS A 489 -15.06 -29.41 -8.05
N GLY A 490 -15.74 -30.09 -7.13
CA GLY A 490 -15.36 -31.43 -6.67
C GLY A 490 -15.43 -32.48 -7.77
N VAL A 491 -16.46 -32.39 -8.63
CA VAL A 491 -16.65 -33.31 -9.77
C VAL A 491 -15.56 -33.11 -10.82
N TYR A 492 -15.27 -31.87 -11.22
CA TYR A 492 -14.16 -31.60 -12.14
C TYR A 492 -12.80 -32.06 -11.59
N THR A 493 -12.59 -31.86 -10.28
CA THR A 493 -11.35 -32.31 -9.62
C THR A 493 -11.22 -33.84 -9.69
N ALA A 494 -12.30 -34.56 -9.38
CA ALA A 494 -12.32 -36.03 -9.44
C ALA A 494 -12.09 -36.55 -10.88
N LYS A 495 -12.72 -35.93 -11.88
CA LYS A 495 -12.51 -36.27 -13.30
C LYS A 495 -11.05 -36.04 -13.72
N LEU A 496 -10.45 -34.93 -13.31
CA LEU A 496 -9.04 -34.67 -13.58
C LEU A 496 -8.12 -35.70 -12.91
N GLU A 497 -8.39 -36.06 -11.65
CA GLU A 497 -7.61 -37.07 -10.93
C GLU A 497 -7.71 -38.46 -11.56
N GLU A 498 -8.89 -38.84 -12.04
CA GLU A 498 -9.12 -40.08 -12.77
C GLU A 498 -8.29 -40.15 -14.07
N LEU A 499 -8.30 -39.07 -14.86
CA LEU A 499 -7.50 -38.96 -16.07
C LEU A 499 -5.98 -38.98 -15.80
N LYS A 500 -5.55 -38.28 -14.74
CA LYS A 500 -4.15 -38.23 -14.31
C LYS A 500 -3.62 -39.57 -13.83
N LYS A 501 -4.45 -40.35 -13.14
CA LYS A 501 -4.06 -41.69 -12.67
C LYS A 501 -3.60 -42.60 -13.83
N GLN A 502 -4.15 -42.41 -15.03
CA GLN A 502 -3.76 -43.16 -16.22
C GLN A 502 -2.68 -42.45 -17.04
N GLY A 503 -2.77 -41.13 -17.21
CA GLY A 503 -1.87 -40.37 -18.08
C GLY A 503 -0.53 -39.97 -17.46
N ASP A 504 -0.51 -39.61 -16.16
CA ASP A 504 0.72 -39.16 -15.49
C ASP A 504 1.85 -40.21 -15.53
N PRO A 505 1.59 -41.53 -15.33
CA PRO A 505 2.64 -42.55 -15.48
C PRO A 505 3.28 -42.58 -16.88
N ILE A 506 2.52 -42.30 -17.94
CA ILE A 506 3.03 -42.25 -19.32
C ILE A 506 3.91 -41.03 -19.50
N GLU A 507 3.46 -39.87 -19.01
CA GLU A 507 4.23 -38.64 -19.01
C GLU A 507 5.53 -38.78 -18.22
N GLU A 508 5.49 -39.42 -17.05
CA GLU A 508 6.67 -39.72 -16.24
C GLU A 508 7.68 -40.61 -16.98
N ARG A 509 7.23 -41.67 -17.67
CA ARG A 509 8.12 -42.51 -18.49
C ARG A 509 8.82 -41.72 -19.59
N TYR A 510 8.08 -40.86 -20.31
CA TYR A 510 8.65 -39.99 -21.34
C TYR A 510 9.67 -39.00 -20.77
N LYS A 511 9.31 -38.34 -19.67
CA LYS A 511 10.15 -37.38 -18.98
C LYS A 511 11.44 -38.03 -18.50
N GLU A 512 11.34 -39.17 -17.82
CA GLU A 512 12.48 -39.93 -17.35
C GLU A 512 13.37 -40.39 -18.51
N TYR A 513 12.81 -40.83 -19.64
CA TYR A 513 13.60 -41.18 -20.80
C TYR A 513 14.38 -39.97 -21.38
N THR A 514 13.76 -38.81 -21.43
CA THR A 514 14.35 -37.59 -22.00
C THR A 514 15.42 -37.00 -21.09
N GLU A 515 15.19 -36.98 -19.78
CA GLU A 515 16.09 -36.35 -18.81
C GLU A 515 17.25 -37.27 -18.39
N ARG A 516 17.05 -38.59 -18.36
CA ARG A 516 18.01 -39.55 -17.78
C ARG A 516 19.40 -39.48 -18.40
N GLY A 517 19.51 -39.31 -19.72
CA GLY A 517 20.80 -39.25 -20.41
C GLY A 517 21.71 -38.16 -19.84
N SER A 518 21.19 -36.94 -19.75
CA SER A 518 21.92 -35.79 -19.20
C SER A 518 22.35 -36.01 -17.74
N VAL A 519 21.47 -36.59 -16.92
CA VAL A 519 21.76 -36.85 -15.50
C VAL A 519 22.82 -37.95 -15.34
N ILE A 520 22.78 -38.98 -16.18
CA ILE A 520 23.82 -40.03 -16.22
C ILE A 520 25.17 -39.42 -16.61
N ASP A 521 25.20 -38.54 -17.61
CA ASP A 521 26.43 -37.89 -18.06
C ASP A 521 27.03 -36.99 -16.97
N GLN A 522 26.18 -36.28 -16.20
CA GLN A 522 26.61 -35.48 -15.05
C GLN A 522 27.25 -36.34 -13.95
N LEU A 523 26.64 -37.49 -13.61
CA LEU A 523 27.25 -38.42 -12.66
C LEU A 523 28.57 -38.99 -13.21
N GLY A 524 28.62 -39.33 -14.50
CA GLY A 524 29.84 -39.79 -15.16
C GLY A 524 30.97 -38.75 -15.10
N TYR A 525 30.65 -37.47 -15.35
CA TYR A 525 31.58 -36.36 -15.21
C TYR A 525 32.09 -36.22 -13.76
N CYS A 526 31.19 -36.30 -12.78
CA CYS A 526 31.55 -36.25 -11.36
C CYS A 526 32.52 -37.38 -10.97
N ILE A 527 32.22 -38.62 -11.38
CA ILE A 527 33.09 -39.79 -11.17
C ILE A 527 34.47 -39.56 -11.79
N ASN A 528 34.52 -39.11 -13.06
CA ASN A 528 35.78 -38.92 -13.76
C ASN A 528 36.61 -37.79 -13.16
N SER A 529 35.98 -36.67 -12.80
CA SER A 529 36.64 -35.54 -12.15
C SER A 529 37.33 -35.95 -10.84
N TYR A 530 36.62 -36.68 -9.97
CA TYR A 530 37.20 -37.17 -8.71
C TYR A 530 38.28 -38.22 -8.92
N ARG A 531 38.09 -39.12 -9.89
CA ARG A 531 39.08 -40.13 -10.27
C ARG A 531 40.37 -39.51 -10.80
N GLU A 532 40.27 -38.55 -11.72
CA GLU A 532 41.41 -37.82 -12.27
C GLU A 532 42.12 -37.03 -11.18
N ALA A 533 41.37 -36.36 -10.30
CA ALA A 533 41.94 -35.64 -9.17
C ALA A 533 42.71 -36.57 -8.22
N ALA A 534 42.18 -37.76 -7.92
CA ALA A 534 42.84 -38.73 -7.06
C ALA A 534 44.07 -39.39 -7.70
N MET A 535 44.11 -39.52 -9.04
CA MET A 535 45.28 -40.05 -9.78
C MET A 535 46.27 -38.96 -10.23
N SER A 536 45.95 -37.69 -10.03
CA SER A 536 46.77 -36.58 -10.49
C SER A 536 48.05 -36.41 -9.65
N ASN A 537 49.14 -36.11 -10.35
CA ASN A 537 50.41 -35.67 -9.77
C ASN A 537 50.49 -34.14 -9.62
N ASP A 538 49.35 -33.44 -9.72
CA ASP A 538 49.30 -32.00 -9.49
C ASP A 538 49.70 -31.71 -8.03
N PRO A 539 50.65 -30.78 -7.81
CA PRO A 539 51.10 -30.41 -6.48
C PRO A 539 49.97 -30.17 -5.49
N LYS A 540 48.81 -29.65 -5.95
CA LYS A 540 47.64 -29.34 -5.12
C LYS A 540 47.09 -30.54 -4.35
N PHE A 541 47.43 -31.78 -4.71
CA PHE A 541 46.98 -33.00 -4.03
C PHE A 541 48.12 -33.79 -3.36
N ASP A 542 49.35 -33.27 -3.30
CA ASP A 542 50.52 -33.97 -2.73
C ASP A 542 50.40 -34.28 -1.23
N HIS A 543 49.61 -33.47 -0.51
CA HIS A 543 49.43 -33.59 0.93
C HIS A 543 48.28 -34.53 1.33
N ILE A 544 47.53 -35.06 0.36
CA ILE A 544 46.47 -36.04 0.61
C ILE A 544 47.11 -37.42 0.64
N ASP A 545 46.89 -38.15 1.72
CA ASP A 545 47.50 -39.47 1.91
C ASP A 545 47.04 -40.46 0.81
N LEU A 546 47.94 -41.37 0.45
CA LEU A 546 47.68 -42.37 -0.60
C LEU A 546 46.49 -43.27 -0.22
N ALA A 547 46.29 -43.56 1.07
CA ALA A 547 45.14 -44.33 1.54
C ALA A 547 43.82 -43.54 1.42
N GLU A 548 43.84 -42.21 1.59
CA GLU A 548 42.67 -41.34 1.39
C GLU A 548 42.33 -41.23 -0.11
N LYS A 549 43.34 -41.09 -0.99
CA LYS A 549 43.15 -41.13 -2.45
C LYS A 549 42.57 -42.48 -2.90
N GLN A 550 43.04 -43.59 -2.33
CA GLN A 550 42.51 -44.91 -2.64
C GLN A 550 41.03 -45.07 -2.24
N LYS A 551 40.59 -44.47 -1.14
CA LYS A 551 39.16 -44.48 -0.75
C LYS A 551 38.29 -43.75 -1.76
N VAL A 552 38.74 -42.59 -2.26
CA VAL A 552 38.04 -41.84 -3.33
C VAL A 552 37.94 -42.67 -4.61
N LEU A 553 39.01 -43.36 -4.99
CA LEU A 553 39.00 -44.25 -6.16
C LEU A 553 38.03 -45.42 -5.99
N ASN A 554 37.99 -46.05 -4.81
CA ASN A 554 37.08 -47.14 -4.52
C ASN A 554 35.61 -46.67 -4.58
N GLU A 555 35.28 -45.53 -3.98
CA GLU A 555 33.92 -44.97 -4.04
C GLU A 555 33.51 -44.62 -5.49
N CYS A 556 34.43 -44.07 -6.28
CA CYS A 556 34.20 -43.81 -7.71
C CYS A 556 33.94 -45.11 -8.49
N LEU A 557 34.66 -46.21 -8.17
CA LEU A 557 34.46 -47.51 -8.79
C LEU A 557 33.10 -48.12 -8.40
N GLU A 558 32.71 -48.01 -7.13
CA GLU A 558 31.40 -48.47 -6.67
C GLU A 558 30.25 -47.69 -7.30
N ALA A 559 30.38 -46.37 -7.42
CA ALA A 559 29.40 -45.52 -8.10
C ALA A 559 29.28 -45.86 -9.59
N GLU A 560 30.41 -46.09 -10.29
CA GLU A 560 30.41 -46.50 -11.69
C GLU A 560 29.81 -47.91 -11.88
N ALA A 561 30.14 -48.86 -10.99
CA ALA A 561 29.60 -50.21 -11.04
C ALA A 561 28.08 -50.20 -10.85
N TRP A 562 27.58 -49.46 -9.86
CA TRP A 562 26.15 -49.27 -9.63
C TRP A 562 25.46 -48.65 -10.86
N LEU A 563 26.05 -47.60 -11.43
CA LEU A 563 25.48 -46.93 -12.60
C LEU A 563 25.43 -47.89 -13.81
N ARG A 564 26.49 -48.67 -14.03
CA ARG A 564 26.57 -49.66 -15.10
C ARG A 564 25.52 -50.75 -14.93
N GLU A 565 25.37 -51.29 -13.71
CA GLU A 565 24.39 -52.31 -13.39
C GLU A 565 22.96 -51.80 -13.62
N LYS A 566 22.63 -50.62 -13.09
CA LYS A 566 21.29 -50.04 -13.22
C LYS A 566 20.96 -49.63 -14.65
N LYS A 567 21.95 -49.10 -15.38
CA LYS A 567 21.79 -48.80 -16.81
C LYS A 567 21.52 -50.08 -17.61
N GLN A 568 22.27 -51.15 -17.35
CA GLN A 568 22.02 -52.43 -18.00
C GLN A 568 20.62 -52.98 -17.70
N GLN A 569 20.16 -52.89 -16.44
CA GLN A 569 18.78 -53.25 -16.08
C GLN A 569 17.77 -52.41 -16.87
N GLN A 570 17.97 -51.09 -16.96
CA GLN A 570 17.10 -50.18 -17.69
C GLN A 570 17.07 -50.44 -19.20
N ASP A 571 18.23 -50.73 -19.81
CA ASP A 571 18.37 -50.95 -21.26
C ASP A 571 17.66 -52.24 -21.73
N THR A 572 17.36 -53.17 -20.81
CA THR A 572 16.58 -54.39 -21.12
C THR A 572 15.07 -54.18 -21.14
N LEU A 573 14.59 -53.04 -20.62
CA LEU A 573 13.16 -52.74 -20.51
C LEU A 573 12.66 -51.99 -21.75
N PRO A 574 11.44 -52.31 -22.25
CA PRO A 574 10.83 -51.50 -23.28
C PRO A 574 10.48 -50.10 -22.74
N LYS A 575 10.39 -49.10 -23.62
CA LYS A 575 10.13 -47.69 -23.25
C LYS A 575 8.80 -47.47 -22.51
N HIS A 576 7.83 -48.36 -22.70
CA HIS A 576 6.53 -48.32 -22.02
C HIS A 576 6.49 -49.04 -20.66
N ALA A 577 7.58 -49.71 -20.26
CA ALA A 577 7.69 -50.26 -18.92
C ALA A 577 8.14 -49.20 -17.91
N ASP A 578 7.82 -49.40 -16.65
CA ASP A 578 8.23 -48.48 -15.60
C ASP A 578 9.76 -48.47 -15.46
N PRO A 579 10.39 -47.29 -15.43
CA PRO A 579 11.83 -47.18 -15.38
C PRO A 579 12.38 -47.66 -14.03
N VAL A 580 13.45 -48.44 -14.09
CA VAL A 580 14.17 -48.95 -12.91
C VAL A 580 15.35 -48.06 -12.51
N LEU A 581 15.74 -47.14 -13.41
CA LEU A 581 16.74 -46.11 -13.15
C LEU A 581 16.10 -44.74 -13.30
N LEU A 582 15.69 -44.16 -12.18
CA LEU A 582 15.11 -42.82 -12.12
C LEU A 582 16.20 -41.76 -12.09
N SER A 583 15.95 -40.64 -12.76
CA SER A 583 16.82 -39.46 -12.77
C SER A 583 17.06 -38.94 -11.34
N ALA A 584 16.05 -39.02 -10.47
CA ALA A 584 16.18 -38.67 -9.06
C ALA A 584 17.18 -39.57 -8.31
N ASP A 585 17.24 -40.87 -8.61
CA ASP A 585 18.16 -41.80 -7.95
C ASP A 585 19.60 -41.57 -8.42
N VAL A 586 19.79 -41.27 -9.71
CA VAL A 586 21.11 -40.91 -10.25
C VAL A 586 21.61 -39.61 -9.60
N LYS A 587 20.75 -38.59 -9.45
CA LYS A 587 21.10 -37.34 -8.75
C LYS A 587 21.50 -37.60 -7.30
N LYS A 588 20.71 -38.39 -6.55
CA LYS A 588 21.03 -38.79 -5.17
C LYS A 588 22.37 -39.52 -5.08
N LYS A 589 22.68 -40.39 -6.06
CA LYS A 589 23.97 -41.09 -6.11
C LYS A 589 25.13 -40.13 -6.38
N ALA A 590 24.94 -39.14 -7.26
CA ALA A 590 25.92 -38.09 -7.52
C ALA A 590 26.19 -37.23 -6.29
N GLU A 591 25.14 -36.82 -5.56
CA GLU A 591 25.25 -36.08 -4.30
C GLU A 591 25.98 -36.90 -3.22
N ALA A 592 25.69 -38.19 -3.11
CA ALA A 592 26.37 -39.08 -2.17
C ALA A 592 27.87 -39.21 -2.48
N LEU A 593 28.21 -39.39 -3.77
CA LEU A 593 29.60 -39.45 -4.24
C LEU A 593 30.34 -38.13 -3.96
N ASP A 594 29.73 -36.99 -4.29
CA ASP A 594 30.31 -35.67 -4.03
C ASP A 594 30.52 -35.44 -2.53
N ARG A 595 29.52 -35.74 -1.71
CA ARG A 595 29.60 -35.61 -0.24
C ARG A 595 30.72 -36.45 0.36
N PHE A 596 31.03 -37.61 -0.22
CA PHE A 596 32.13 -38.46 0.22
C PHE A 596 33.49 -37.97 -0.29
N CYS A 597 33.61 -37.64 -1.58
CA CYS A 597 34.89 -37.34 -2.22
C CYS A 597 35.37 -35.91 -1.97
N ARG A 598 34.45 -34.94 -1.95
CA ARG A 598 34.77 -33.51 -1.82
C ARG A 598 35.58 -33.18 -0.57
N PRO A 599 35.22 -33.63 0.66
CA PRO A 599 35.99 -33.29 1.85
C PRO A 599 37.42 -33.84 1.83
N ILE A 600 37.63 -35.00 1.20
CA ILE A 600 38.95 -35.61 1.05
C ILE A 600 39.79 -34.82 0.05
N MET A 601 39.22 -34.55 -1.13
CA MET A 601 39.94 -33.90 -2.24
C MET A 601 40.13 -32.39 -2.06
N THR A 602 39.39 -31.75 -1.15
CA THR A 602 39.52 -30.32 -0.82
C THR A 602 40.22 -30.06 0.52
N LYS A 603 40.77 -31.10 1.16
CA LYS A 603 41.52 -30.99 2.42
C LYS A 603 42.64 -29.94 2.25
N PRO A 604 42.78 -28.94 3.13
CA PRO A 604 43.81 -27.92 2.99
C PRO A 604 45.22 -28.47 3.27
N ARG A 605 46.23 -27.93 2.59
CA ARG A 605 47.65 -28.28 2.83
C ARG A 605 48.05 -27.97 4.29
N PRO A 606 48.81 -28.84 4.96
CA PRO A 606 49.42 -28.51 6.25
C PRO A 606 50.33 -27.28 6.12
N LYS A 607 50.24 -26.33 7.06
CA LYS A 607 51.16 -25.18 7.10
C LYS A 607 52.60 -25.68 7.27
N PRO A 608 53.60 -25.15 6.53
CA PRO A 608 54.99 -25.60 6.64
C PRO A 608 55.53 -25.39 8.06
N ALA A 609 56.26 -26.39 8.58
CA ALA A 609 56.90 -26.32 9.89
C ALA A 609 57.97 -25.22 9.92
N LYS A 610 57.97 -24.39 10.97
CA LYS A 610 59.07 -23.44 11.23
C LYS A 610 60.38 -24.24 11.41
N PRO A 611 61.52 -23.81 10.82
CA PRO A 611 62.79 -24.51 10.98
C PRO A 611 63.24 -24.52 12.45
N ALA A 612 63.76 -25.66 12.92
CA ALA A 612 64.42 -25.78 14.22
C ALA A 612 65.80 -25.10 14.18
N THR A 613 66.07 -24.23 15.16
CA THR A 613 67.37 -23.59 15.38
C THR A 613 68.36 -24.57 16.02
N PRO A 614 69.67 -24.55 15.68
CA PRO A 614 70.69 -25.41 16.32
C PRO A 614 71.00 -24.97 17.75
N GLU A 615 71.22 -25.92 18.66
CA GLU A 615 71.86 -25.65 19.96
C GLU A 615 73.33 -25.26 19.76
N ALA A 616 73.73 -24.12 20.34
CA ALA A 616 75.12 -23.84 20.69
C ALA A 616 75.18 -22.97 21.96
N PRO A 617 76.26 -23.07 22.74
CA PRO A 617 76.24 -23.12 24.21
C PRO A 617 76.35 -21.76 24.91
N THR A 618 76.11 -21.80 26.21
CA THR A 618 76.27 -20.72 27.17
C THR A 618 77.69 -20.11 27.19
N THR A 619 77.78 -18.78 27.17
CA THR A 619 78.82 -17.99 27.84
C THR A 619 78.15 -16.84 28.62
N PRO A 620 78.77 -16.29 29.68
CA PRO A 620 78.09 -15.47 30.70
C PRO A 620 78.17 -13.94 30.39
N PRO A 621 77.67 -13.03 31.25
CA PRO A 621 76.52 -12.11 31.05
C PRO A 621 77.03 -10.65 30.76
N PRO A 622 76.29 -9.50 30.91
CA PRO A 622 74.92 -9.23 31.40
C PRO A 622 74.12 -8.08 30.69
N GLN A 623 72.94 -7.74 31.26
CA GLN A 623 72.22 -6.44 31.35
C GLN A 623 70.94 -6.14 30.53
N GLY A 624 69.82 -5.93 31.26
CA GLY A 624 68.96 -4.72 31.15
C GLY A 624 67.48 -4.84 30.69
N SER A 625 66.53 -4.66 31.63
CA SER A 625 65.19 -3.96 31.59
C SER A 625 64.18 -4.24 30.44
N GLU A 626 62.84 -4.27 30.55
CA GLU A 626 61.79 -4.12 31.59
C GLU A 626 60.39 -4.48 30.96
N GLN A 627 59.41 -4.88 31.80
CA GLN A 627 57.91 -4.76 31.71
C GLN A 627 57.07 -5.59 30.70
N GLN A 628 56.22 -6.55 31.16
CA GLN A 628 54.79 -6.51 31.65
C GLN A 628 53.77 -6.75 30.50
N HIS A 629 52.66 -7.51 30.56
CA HIS A 629 51.80 -8.26 31.52
C HIS A 629 51.00 -9.27 30.62
N GLY A 630 50.60 -10.52 30.96
CA GLY A 630 49.79 -11.06 32.08
C GLY A 630 48.27 -10.87 31.81
N GLY A 631 47.36 -11.86 31.76
CA GLY A 631 47.40 -13.31 31.97
C GLY A 631 46.02 -13.99 31.78
N ASP A 632 46.09 -15.33 31.62
CA ASP A 632 45.19 -16.48 31.89
C ASP A 632 43.66 -16.38 32.16
N ALA A 633 42.91 -17.33 31.56
CA ALA A 633 41.99 -18.27 32.24
C ALA A 633 41.24 -19.26 31.29
N SER A 634 41.52 -20.56 31.51
CA SER A 634 40.72 -21.81 31.50
C SER A 634 39.21 -21.91 31.08
N ALA A 635 38.94 -22.96 30.27
CA ALA A 635 37.89 -24.02 30.32
C ALA A 635 36.44 -23.86 29.76
N GLY A 636 35.96 -24.99 29.19
CA GLY A 636 34.55 -25.44 29.05
C GLY A 636 33.91 -25.13 27.68
N ALA A 637 33.60 -26.09 26.80
CA ALA A 637 32.55 -27.13 26.81
C ALA A 637 31.28 -26.71 26.02
N ASP A 638 30.81 -27.63 25.17
CA ASP A 638 29.45 -27.79 24.62
C ASP A 638 28.87 -26.67 23.73
N THR A 639 27.82 -26.85 22.91
CA THR A 639 27.24 -27.89 22.05
C THR A 639 26.25 -27.14 21.13
N ASN A 640 25.91 -27.75 20.00
CA ASN A 640 24.58 -27.77 19.37
C ASN A 640 23.85 -26.54 18.80
N HIS A 641 23.19 -26.88 17.69
CA HIS A 641 21.83 -26.55 17.23
C HIS A 641 21.59 -25.43 16.20
N SER A 642 21.34 -25.93 14.98
CA SER A 642 20.04 -25.90 14.28
C SER A 642 19.33 -24.57 14.03
N ALA A 643 19.09 -24.30 12.74
CA ALA A 643 17.78 -24.19 12.07
C ALA A 643 17.99 -23.29 10.83
N ASN A 644 17.89 -23.83 9.61
CA ASN A 644 16.65 -24.03 8.86
C ASN A 644 16.03 -22.69 8.46
N ASP A 645 16.25 -22.28 7.22
CA ASP A 645 15.46 -21.21 6.61
C ASP A 645 15.00 -21.59 5.21
N LYS A 646 13.75 -21.22 4.98
CA LYS A 646 12.98 -21.41 3.76
C LYS A 646 13.50 -20.50 2.64
N ALA A 647 13.27 -20.99 1.43
CA ALA A 647 13.31 -20.28 0.17
C ALA A 647 12.64 -18.90 0.20
N ALA A 648 13.22 -17.94 -0.51
CA ALA A 648 12.68 -17.53 -1.81
C ALA A 648 13.70 -16.71 -2.61
N ASP A 649 13.81 -17.10 -3.88
CA ASP A 649 13.78 -16.23 -5.06
C ASP A 649 15.07 -15.66 -5.65
N GLY A 650 15.07 -15.68 -6.99
CA GLY A 650 15.56 -14.57 -7.78
C GLY A 650 16.85 -14.77 -8.56
N GLY A 651 16.68 -15.03 -9.86
CA GLY A 651 17.43 -14.28 -10.89
C GLY A 651 18.68 -14.96 -11.45
N GLY A 652 18.57 -15.33 -12.74
CA GLY A 652 19.72 -15.76 -13.54
C GLY A 652 20.60 -14.59 -13.98
N ASP A 653 21.79 -14.93 -14.49
CA ASP A 653 22.46 -14.08 -15.47
C ASP A 653 23.44 -14.86 -16.37
N ALA A 654 23.46 -14.38 -17.62
CA ALA A 654 24.49 -14.34 -18.64
C ALA A 654 25.51 -15.48 -18.81
N SER A 655 25.39 -16.13 -19.97
CA SER A 655 26.45 -16.82 -20.71
C SER A 655 27.16 -15.84 -21.66
N GLU A 656 28.46 -15.66 -21.50
CA GLU A 656 29.36 -15.12 -22.53
C GLU A 656 30.08 -16.26 -23.27
N GLU A 657 30.05 -16.22 -24.60
CA GLU A 657 30.81 -17.08 -25.52
C GLU A 657 32.33 -16.79 -25.48
N PRO A 658 33.14 -17.64 -26.13
CA PRO A 658 33.99 -17.05 -27.17
C PRO A 658 34.15 -17.88 -28.46
N MET A 659 33.98 -17.15 -29.57
CA MET A 659 34.82 -17.00 -30.78
C MET A 659 35.43 -18.22 -31.51
N GLU A 660 34.86 -18.37 -32.72
CA GLU A 660 35.35 -18.81 -34.04
C GLU A 660 36.87 -18.98 -34.35
N THR A 661 37.11 -19.91 -35.29
CA THR A 661 38.19 -19.81 -36.28
C THR A 661 37.65 -19.96 -37.71
N ASP A 662 38.31 -19.20 -38.57
CA ASP A 662 37.98 -18.70 -39.92
C ASP A 662 38.15 -19.72 -41.06
N LYS A 663 37.29 -19.62 -42.10
CA LYS A 663 37.71 -19.65 -43.53
C LYS A 663 36.56 -19.30 -44.51
N SER A 664 36.68 -18.13 -45.13
CA SER A 664 36.50 -17.77 -46.57
C SER A 664 35.70 -18.75 -47.45
N ASP A 665 34.73 -18.36 -48.30
CA ASP A 665 34.80 -17.25 -49.27
C ASP A 665 33.42 -16.96 -49.91
N ALA A 666 33.36 -15.77 -50.50
CA ALA A 666 32.32 -15.12 -51.31
C ALA A 666 31.76 -15.99 -52.48
N THR A 667 30.63 -15.76 -53.18
CA THR A 667 29.68 -14.65 -53.39
C THR A 667 28.58 -15.14 -54.36
N SER A 668 27.32 -14.73 -54.19
CA SER A 668 26.35 -14.30 -55.24
C SER A 668 24.93 -14.31 -54.64
N ALA A 669 24.37 -13.18 -54.22
CA ALA A 669 23.55 -12.28 -55.05
C ALA A 669 22.19 -12.90 -55.49
N ALA A 670 21.15 -12.68 -54.67
CA ALA A 670 19.85 -12.12 -55.02
C ALA A 670 19.02 -11.92 -53.74
#